data_AF-A0A9D3ME73-F1
#
_entry.id   AF-A0A9D3ME73-F1
#
_cell.length_a   1.000
_cell.length_b   1.000
_cell.length_c   1.000
_cell.angle_alpha   90.00
_cell.angle_beta   90.00
_cell.angle_gamma   90.00
#
_symmetry.space_group_name_H-M   'P 1'
#
loop_
_entity.id
_entity.type
_entity.pdbx_description
1 polymer ?
#
loop_
_entity_poly.entity_id
_entity_poly.type
_entity_poly.pdbx_seq_one_letter_code
_entity_poly.pdbx_strand_id
1 'polypeptide(L)'
;MLSHCRAVVELPSCLQVLTAKERKMQIDDKNKLTEHFIMALPMLLSKYQADSEKVANLLQIPQFFDLDVYSAGRMEKHLDALLKQIKFVVEKHTETEVLEACSRTYSTLCSEEYTIMNRVDIARSQLVDEMVDRFCHSVEDLLQEGEEADDDDIYNVLSTLKRLTAFHNAHDLTRWDLFGNCYRLLKTGIEQGSMPEQIAVQALQCSHYAILWQLVKITEGSPSKDDLIALRRVVKSFLAVCQQCLSNVNTPVKEQAFMLLCDLLMIFSHQLTSGAREGLQPLVFNPDGQLQNELLTFVLDHVFIDQDEENQSIEGDEEDEANKIEALHKRRNLLAAFSKLIIYDIVDMPAAADIFKHYMKYYNDYGDIIKETLSKTRQTDKIQCAKTLILSLQQLFNELLQDQGPNLDRTSSHVSGIKELARRFALTFGLDQIKTREAVATLHKDGIEFAFKYQNPKGVEFPPPNLAFLEVLSEFSSKLLRQDKKTVHSYLEKFMTEQMMERREDVWLPLISYRNSLLTGGDEDRMSVTSGSSSSKAGSVRSKKGRPPLHKKRIDGEEESVEGSWLMRNDTLPTPQLTSTVLRENPRQAAEHIPDQDSEPGSESDYVHNPQMQMSWLGQQKLEEVNRKDRTGMNYMKARSGGVRQTVRGLMEDDAEPIFEDVMMSSRGQLEDMNEEFEDTMVIDLPPSRNRRERAELRPDFFDSAAMIEDESGFTMPMF
;
A
#
# COMPACT_ATOMS: atom_id res chain seq x y z
N MET A 1 -23.32 14.99 -0.13
CA MET A 1 -22.04 14.83 0.60
C MET A 1 -22.24 15.12 2.10
N LEU A 2 -22.93 14.24 2.85
CA LEU A 2 -23.08 14.37 4.32
C LEU A 2 -23.31 13.02 5.06
N SER A 3 -23.40 11.90 4.33
CA SER A 3 -23.72 10.57 4.87
C SER A 3 -22.61 9.99 5.75
N HIS A 4 -21.36 10.13 5.31
CA HIS A 4 -20.18 9.86 6.12
C HIS A 4 -19.72 11.15 6.79
N CYS A 5 -19.81 11.22 8.12
CA CYS A 5 -19.05 12.18 8.93
C CYS A 5 -17.58 11.70 9.08
N ARG A 6 -16.92 11.47 7.96
CA ARG A 6 -15.47 11.33 7.81
C ARG A 6 -15.02 12.35 6.78
N ALA A 7 -13.80 12.87 6.93
CA ALA A 7 -13.20 13.66 5.87
C ALA A 7 -12.92 12.78 4.63
N VAL A 8 -12.72 13.44 3.48
CA VAL A 8 -12.05 12.80 2.33
C VAL A 8 -10.66 12.34 2.79
N VAL A 9 -10.17 11.21 2.29
CA VAL A 9 -9.21 10.38 3.04
C VAL A 9 -7.78 10.94 3.13
N GLU A 10 -7.50 12.13 2.61
CA GLU A 10 -6.27 12.91 2.87
C GLU A 10 -6.14 13.43 4.33
N LEU A 11 -7.20 13.42 5.15
CA LEU A 11 -7.17 13.99 6.51
C LEU A 11 -7.17 12.90 7.60
N PRO A 12 -5.99 12.46 8.08
CA PRO A 12 -5.88 11.47 9.15
C PRO A 12 -6.19 12.09 10.53
N SER A 13 -7.48 12.15 10.90
CA SER A 13 -7.90 12.18 12.30
C SER A 13 -8.28 10.77 12.77
N CYS A 14 -7.41 10.14 13.55
CA CYS A 14 -7.52 8.74 13.99
C CYS A 14 -8.90 8.44 14.60
N LEU A 15 -9.69 7.60 13.92
CA LEU A 15 -11.01 7.08 14.32
C LEU A 15 -11.83 8.04 15.22
N GLN A 16 -12.05 9.26 14.72
CA GLN A 16 -12.63 10.35 15.52
C GLN A 16 -14.04 10.00 16.04
N VAL A 17 -14.15 9.75 17.35
CA VAL A 17 -15.40 9.32 18.01
C VAL A 17 -16.42 10.47 17.99
N LEU A 18 -17.44 10.34 17.14
CA LEU A 18 -18.53 11.31 17.00
C LEU A 18 -19.24 11.56 18.34
N THR A 19 -19.40 12.83 18.71
CA THR A 19 -20.19 13.22 19.88
C THR A 19 -21.66 12.84 19.71
N ALA A 20 -22.41 12.78 20.81
CA ALA A 20 -23.86 12.51 20.77
C ALA A 20 -24.65 13.52 19.91
N LYS A 21 -24.15 14.76 19.75
CA LYS A 21 -24.76 15.76 18.86
C LYS A 21 -24.49 15.44 17.40
N GLU A 22 -23.25 15.12 17.04
CA GLU A 22 -22.85 14.79 15.66
C GLU A 22 -23.49 13.47 15.21
N ARG A 23 -23.51 12.45 16.06
CA ARG A 23 -24.21 11.18 15.79
C ARG A 23 -25.70 11.41 15.54
N LYS A 24 -26.37 12.26 16.33
CA LYS A 24 -27.77 12.61 16.04
C LYS A 24 -27.90 13.35 14.71
N MET A 25 -27.06 14.34 14.44
CA MET A 25 -27.09 15.10 13.19
C MET A 25 -26.89 14.19 11.96
N GLN A 26 -25.95 13.25 12.04
CA GLN A 26 -25.72 12.24 11.00
C GLN A 26 -26.95 11.37 10.75
N ILE A 27 -27.66 10.92 11.79
CA ILE A 27 -28.91 10.16 11.65
C ILE A 27 -30.02 11.03 11.05
N ASP A 28 -30.23 12.24 11.58
CA ASP A 28 -31.24 13.17 11.08
C ASP A 28 -30.99 13.51 9.59
N ASP A 29 -29.72 13.64 9.16
CA ASP A 29 -29.34 13.94 7.78
C ASP A 29 -29.33 12.70 6.86
N LYS A 30 -28.96 11.51 7.37
CA LYS A 30 -29.10 10.23 6.64
C LYS A 30 -30.57 9.99 6.28
N ASN A 31 -31.49 10.26 7.19
CA ASN A 31 -32.92 10.05 6.96
C ASN A 31 -33.46 11.01 5.91
N LYS A 32 -33.15 12.32 6.00
CA LYS A 32 -33.52 13.32 4.97
C LYS A 32 -32.96 12.98 3.59
N LEU A 33 -31.69 12.55 3.53
CA LEU A 33 -31.04 12.10 2.30
C LEU A 33 -31.80 10.93 1.68
N THR A 34 -32.11 9.93 2.50
CA THR A 34 -32.80 8.71 2.10
C THR A 34 -34.21 9.01 1.57
N GLU A 35 -35.06 9.68 2.36
CA GLU A 35 -36.43 10.03 1.95
C GLU A 35 -36.46 10.82 0.63
N HIS A 36 -35.53 11.78 0.46
CA HIS A 36 -35.45 12.58 -0.76
C HIS A 36 -34.97 11.75 -1.97
N PHE A 37 -33.85 11.04 -1.85
CA PHE A 37 -33.23 10.35 -2.99
C PHE A 37 -33.89 9.02 -3.34
N ILE A 38 -34.63 8.36 -2.43
CA ILE A 38 -35.55 7.27 -2.79
C ILE A 38 -36.52 7.73 -3.89
N MET A 39 -37.07 8.95 -3.76
CA MET A 39 -37.97 9.50 -4.78
C MET A 39 -37.22 10.08 -5.98
N ALA A 40 -36.11 10.79 -5.77
CA ALA A 40 -35.42 11.54 -6.82
C ALA A 40 -34.49 10.68 -7.70
N LEU A 41 -33.77 9.71 -7.14
CA LEU A 41 -32.71 8.96 -7.85
C LEU A 41 -33.22 8.22 -9.10
N PRO A 42 -34.38 7.54 -9.12
CA PRO A 42 -34.90 6.92 -10.35
C PRO A 42 -35.18 7.94 -11.46
N MET A 43 -35.58 9.16 -11.12
CA MET A 43 -35.81 10.23 -12.10
C MET A 43 -34.49 10.83 -12.61
N LEU A 44 -33.47 10.94 -11.75
CA LEU A 44 -32.13 11.39 -12.15
C LEU A 44 -31.46 10.38 -13.07
N LEU A 45 -31.47 9.10 -12.73
CA LEU A 45 -30.98 8.02 -13.60
C LEU A 45 -31.72 8.03 -14.94
N SER A 46 -33.07 8.05 -14.93
CA SER A 46 -33.86 8.10 -16.17
C SER A 46 -33.58 9.32 -17.05
N LYS A 47 -33.08 10.42 -16.49
CA LYS A 47 -32.69 11.63 -17.24
C LYS A 47 -31.26 11.53 -17.78
N TYR A 48 -30.34 10.93 -17.03
CA TYR A 48 -28.91 10.93 -17.34
C TYR A 48 -28.35 9.56 -17.79
N GLN A 49 -29.21 8.56 -18.04
CA GLN A 49 -28.94 7.20 -18.56
C GLN A 49 -28.21 7.10 -19.93
N ALA A 50 -27.42 8.09 -20.31
CA ALA A 50 -26.57 8.09 -21.50
C ALA A 50 -25.17 8.66 -21.19
N ASP A 51 -24.92 9.01 -19.93
CA ASP A 51 -23.78 9.81 -19.48
C ASP A 51 -23.12 9.01 -18.35
N SER A 52 -22.08 8.26 -18.70
CA SER A 52 -21.45 7.24 -17.84
C SER A 52 -20.94 7.82 -16.53
N GLU A 53 -20.20 8.92 -16.59
CA GLU A 53 -19.70 9.67 -15.45
C GLU A 53 -20.83 10.05 -14.46
N LYS A 54 -21.93 10.62 -14.95
CA LYS A 54 -23.06 11.02 -14.10
C LYS A 54 -23.83 9.82 -13.56
N VAL A 55 -23.95 8.74 -14.33
CA VAL A 55 -24.59 7.50 -13.89
C VAL A 55 -23.77 6.81 -12.80
N ALA A 56 -22.45 6.63 -12.98
CA ALA A 56 -21.56 6.03 -11.99
C ALA A 56 -21.59 6.81 -10.66
N ASN A 57 -21.59 8.16 -10.73
CA ASN A 57 -21.74 9.04 -9.57
C ASN A 57 -23.11 8.93 -8.89
N LEU A 58 -24.21 8.92 -9.67
CA LEU A 58 -25.58 8.78 -9.12
C LEU A 58 -25.79 7.43 -8.43
N LEU A 59 -25.18 6.37 -8.95
CA LEU A 59 -25.20 5.03 -8.36
C LEU A 59 -24.34 4.92 -7.08
N GLN A 60 -23.52 5.91 -6.73
CA GLN A 60 -22.91 5.97 -5.41
C GLN A 60 -23.90 6.38 -4.29
N ILE A 61 -25.10 6.87 -4.62
CA ILE A 61 -26.04 7.42 -3.63
C ILE A 61 -26.69 6.34 -2.73
N PRO A 62 -27.14 5.17 -3.23
CA PRO A 62 -27.81 4.15 -2.40
C PRO A 62 -26.99 3.56 -1.25
N GLN A 63 -25.66 3.50 -1.35
CA GLN A 63 -24.78 3.02 -0.27
C GLN A 63 -24.85 3.88 1.02
N PHE A 64 -25.53 5.02 0.94
CA PHE A 64 -25.74 5.95 2.04
C PHE A 64 -27.17 5.92 2.61
N PHE A 65 -28.06 5.11 2.06
CA PHE A 65 -29.46 5.05 2.48
C PHE A 65 -29.67 4.34 3.81
N ASP A 66 -30.77 4.68 4.47
CA ASP A 66 -31.36 3.86 5.52
C ASP A 66 -32.43 2.95 4.90
N LEU A 67 -32.06 1.70 4.59
CA LEU A 67 -32.88 0.84 3.71
C LEU A 67 -34.22 0.45 4.34
N ASP A 68 -34.36 0.50 5.67
CA ASP A 68 -35.64 0.35 6.36
C ASP A 68 -36.68 1.41 5.95
N VAL A 69 -36.27 2.59 5.48
CA VAL A 69 -37.17 3.64 4.99
C VAL A 69 -38.00 3.17 3.78
N TYR A 70 -37.49 2.23 2.98
CA TYR A 70 -38.27 1.64 1.87
C TYR A 70 -39.54 0.94 2.37
N SER A 71 -39.43 0.14 3.45
CA SER A 71 -40.54 -0.63 4.01
C SER A 71 -41.37 0.19 5.02
N ALA A 72 -40.71 0.91 5.93
CA ALA A 72 -41.38 1.74 6.93
C ALA A 72 -42.14 2.92 6.28
N GLY A 73 -41.56 3.53 5.24
CA GLY A 73 -42.17 4.62 4.46
C GLY A 73 -43.15 4.18 3.38
N ARG A 74 -43.30 2.87 3.12
CA ARG A 74 -44.09 2.29 2.01
C ARG A 74 -43.70 2.86 0.64
N MET A 75 -42.39 2.84 0.39
CA MET A 75 -41.73 3.36 -0.82
C MET A 75 -41.29 2.24 -1.77
N GLU A 76 -41.85 1.03 -1.67
CA GLU A 76 -41.47 -0.13 -2.48
C GLU A 76 -41.63 0.15 -3.99
N LYS A 77 -42.64 0.94 -4.37
CA LYS A 77 -42.83 1.44 -5.74
C LYS A 77 -41.65 2.26 -6.28
N HIS A 78 -40.88 2.91 -5.41
CA HIS A 78 -39.67 3.66 -5.76
C HIS A 78 -38.43 2.77 -5.82
N LEU A 79 -38.41 1.69 -5.04
CA LEU A 79 -37.42 0.62 -5.21
C LEU A 79 -37.62 -0.09 -6.55
N ASP A 80 -38.85 -0.46 -6.91
CA ASP A 80 -39.19 -1.02 -8.22
C ASP A 80 -38.77 -0.09 -9.38
N ALA A 81 -38.98 1.22 -9.21
CA ALA A 81 -38.53 2.23 -10.16
C ALA A 81 -36.99 2.33 -10.24
N LEU A 82 -36.28 2.25 -9.10
CA LEU A 82 -34.82 2.26 -9.06
C LEU A 82 -34.23 1.03 -9.77
N LEU A 83 -34.68 -0.17 -9.40
CA LEU A 83 -34.21 -1.44 -9.97
C LEU A 83 -34.41 -1.48 -11.50
N LYS A 84 -35.56 -0.98 -11.98
CA LYS A 84 -35.83 -0.84 -13.42
C LYS A 84 -34.85 0.10 -14.13
N GLN A 85 -34.45 1.20 -13.50
CA GLN A 85 -33.49 2.14 -14.08
C GLN A 85 -32.06 1.59 -14.06
N ILE A 86 -31.67 0.85 -13.01
CA ILE A 86 -30.37 0.17 -12.96
C ILE A 86 -30.31 -0.90 -14.07
N LYS A 87 -31.38 -1.67 -14.30
CA LYS A 87 -31.46 -2.61 -15.44
C LYS A 87 -31.22 -1.92 -16.78
N PHE A 88 -31.92 -0.81 -17.07
CA PHE A 88 -31.70 -0.06 -18.32
C PHE A 88 -30.27 0.49 -18.47
N VAL A 89 -29.63 0.89 -17.37
CA VAL A 89 -28.21 1.29 -17.37
C VAL A 89 -27.32 0.10 -17.74
N VAL A 90 -27.47 -1.06 -17.09
CA VAL A 90 -26.65 -2.26 -17.36
C VAL A 90 -26.84 -2.76 -18.78
N GLU A 91 -28.06 -2.74 -19.31
CA GLU A 91 -28.33 -3.12 -20.71
C GLU A 91 -27.62 -2.22 -21.71
N LYS A 92 -27.47 -0.93 -21.41
CA LYS A 92 -26.98 0.09 -22.35
C LYS A 92 -25.47 0.36 -22.26
N HIS A 93 -24.88 0.25 -21.09
CA HIS A 93 -23.46 0.58 -20.85
C HIS A 93 -22.54 -0.65 -20.95
N THR A 94 -21.26 -0.38 -21.19
CA THR A 94 -20.15 -1.33 -21.26
C THR A 94 -18.89 -0.85 -20.52
N GLU A 95 -18.96 0.35 -19.93
CA GLU A 95 -17.90 1.02 -19.17
C GLU A 95 -17.79 0.41 -17.77
N THR A 96 -16.58 0.02 -17.36
CA THR A 96 -16.32 -0.75 -16.13
C THR A 96 -16.90 -0.06 -14.89
N GLU A 97 -16.63 1.22 -14.69
CA GLU A 97 -17.11 2.00 -13.53
C GLU A 97 -18.64 1.99 -13.39
N VAL A 98 -19.36 2.07 -14.51
CA VAL A 98 -20.83 2.07 -14.54
C VAL A 98 -21.36 0.70 -14.14
N LEU A 99 -20.81 -0.37 -14.73
CA LEU A 99 -21.23 -1.73 -14.47
C LEU A 99 -20.91 -2.17 -13.03
N GLU A 100 -19.74 -1.79 -12.51
CA GLU A 100 -19.39 -1.96 -11.10
C GLU A 100 -20.30 -1.14 -10.17
N ALA A 101 -20.62 0.11 -10.51
CA ALA A 101 -21.53 0.91 -9.70
C ALA A 101 -22.94 0.31 -9.65
N CYS A 102 -23.42 -0.30 -10.75
CA CYS A 102 -24.64 -1.10 -10.76
C CYS A 102 -24.53 -2.32 -9.83
N SER A 103 -23.44 -3.09 -9.94
CA SER A 103 -23.16 -4.28 -9.13
C SER A 103 -23.07 -3.97 -7.63
N ARG A 104 -22.29 -2.95 -7.24
CA ARG A 104 -22.20 -2.44 -5.86
C ARG A 104 -23.55 -1.92 -5.33
N THR A 105 -24.36 -1.28 -6.19
CA THR A 105 -25.73 -0.86 -5.84
C THR A 105 -26.65 -2.05 -5.57
N TYR A 106 -26.64 -3.07 -6.43
CA TYR A 106 -27.39 -4.31 -6.19
C TYR A 106 -26.93 -5.02 -4.92
N SER A 107 -25.62 -5.06 -4.65
CA SER A 107 -25.07 -5.70 -3.44
C SER A 107 -25.57 -5.00 -2.17
N THR A 108 -25.47 -3.67 -2.14
CA THR A 108 -26.04 -2.82 -1.07
C THR A 108 -27.52 -3.12 -0.83
N LEU A 109 -28.32 -3.19 -1.90
CA LEU A 109 -29.77 -3.39 -1.82
C LEU A 109 -30.17 -4.84 -1.49
N CYS A 110 -29.28 -5.82 -1.67
CA CYS A 110 -29.50 -7.25 -1.40
C CYS A 110 -29.10 -7.70 0.03
N SER A 111 -28.67 -6.81 0.93
CA SER A 111 -28.30 -7.20 2.31
C SER A 111 -29.44 -7.92 3.05
N GLU A 112 -29.14 -9.09 3.61
CA GLU A 112 -30.09 -9.96 4.33
C GLU A 112 -30.70 -9.30 5.58
N GLU A 113 -30.08 -8.25 6.10
CA GLU A 113 -30.58 -7.47 7.24
C GLU A 113 -31.92 -6.80 6.94
N TYR A 114 -32.23 -6.52 5.66
CA TYR A 114 -33.35 -5.68 5.27
C TYR A 114 -34.50 -6.44 4.59
N THR A 115 -35.72 -6.09 4.99
CA THR A 115 -36.98 -6.67 4.47
C THR A 115 -37.19 -6.51 2.95
N ILE A 116 -36.40 -5.67 2.27
CA ILE A 116 -36.44 -5.50 0.81
C ILE A 116 -35.68 -6.58 0.03
N MET A 117 -34.77 -7.32 0.67
CA MET A 117 -33.79 -8.24 0.04
C MET A 117 -34.43 -9.17 -1.01
N ASN A 118 -35.50 -9.89 -0.65
CA ASN A 118 -36.20 -10.81 -1.58
C ASN A 118 -36.71 -10.13 -2.87
N ARG A 119 -37.12 -8.86 -2.81
CA ARG A 119 -37.61 -8.11 -3.99
C ARG A 119 -36.45 -7.72 -4.90
N VAL A 120 -35.32 -7.33 -4.30
CA VAL A 120 -34.10 -6.95 -5.03
C VAL A 120 -33.46 -8.19 -5.66
N ASP A 121 -33.42 -9.32 -4.95
CA ASP A 121 -32.84 -10.56 -5.47
C ASP A 121 -33.63 -11.14 -6.65
N ILE A 122 -34.96 -11.04 -6.66
CA ILE A 122 -35.77 -11.42 -7.83
C ILE A 122 -35.37 -10.57 -9.06
N ALA A 123 -35.22 -9.25 -8.89
CA ALA A 123 -34.83 -8.35 -9.97
C ALA A 123 -33.37 -8.57 -10.42
N ARG A 124 -32.46 -8.88 -9.48
CA ARG A 124 -31.06 -9.25 -9.74
C ARG A 124 -30.98 -10.56 -10.51
N SER A 125 -31.70 -11.58 -10.04
CA SER A 125 -31.79 -12.90 -10.69
C SER A 125 -32.24 -12.76 -12.13
N GLN A 126 -33.37 -12.09 -12.38
CA GLN A 126 -33.90 -11.87 -13.74
C GLN A 126 -32.92 -11.12 -14.65
N LEU A 127 -32.25 -10.09 -14.13
CA LEU A 127 -31.21 -9.37 -14.88
C LEU A 127 -30.03 -10.28 -15.26
N VAL A 128 -29.56 -11.13 -14.34
CA VAL A 128 -28.46 -12.05 -14.64
C VAL A 128 -28.92 -13.18 -15.55
N ASP A 129 -30.10 -13.78 -15.34
CA ASP A 129 -30.67 -14.82 -16.22
C ASP A 129 -30.70 -14.31 -17.69
N GLU A 130 -31.21 -13.09 -17.92
CA GLU A 130 -31.23 -12.44 -19.24
C GLU A 130 -29.85 -12.02 -19.81
N MET A 131 -28.80 -11.95 -18.99
CA MET A 131 -27.42 -11.72 -19.46
C MET A 131 -26.69 -13.03 -19.75
N VAL A 132 -26.91 -14.06 -18.95
CA VAL A 132 -26.36 -15.41 -19.14
C VAL A 132 -26.91 -16.03 -20.41
N ASP A 133 -28.23 -15.98 -20.63
CA ASP A 133 -28.85 -16.51 -21.85
C ASP A 133 -28.22 -15.89 -23.11
N ARG A 134 -28.04 -14.56 -23.14
CA ARG A 134 -27.40 -13.86 -24.27
C ARG A 134 -25.93 -14.26 -24.42
N PHE A 135 -25.15 -14.23 -23.33
CA PHE A 135 -23.75 -14.64 -23.36
C PHE A 135 -23.56 -16.08 -23.87
N CYS A 136 -24.41 -17.01 -23.44
CA CYS A 136 -24.35 -18.39 -23.89
C CYS A 136 -24.61 -18.54 -25.40
N HIS A 137 -25.59 -17.83 -25.98
CA HIS A 137 -25.82 -17.85 -27.43
C HIS A 137 -24.62 -17.25 -28.18
N SER A 138 -24.21 -16.02 -27.83
CA SER A 138 -23.09 -15.34 -28.49
C SER A 138 -21.77 -16.12 -28.43
N VAL A 139 -21.56 -16.93 -27.38
CA VAL A 139 -20.38 -17.81 -27.28
C VAL A 139 -20.49 -19.05 -28.16
N GLU A 140 -21.67 -19.62 -28.40
CA GLU A 140 -21.81 -20.66 -29.43
C GLU A 140 -21.59 -20.07 -30.83
N ASP A 141 -22.16 -18.90 -31.12
CA ASP A 141 -22.06 -18.22 -32.42
C ASP A 141 -20.58 -17.89 -32.74
N LEU A 142 -19.88 -17.14 -31.86
CA LEU A 142 -18.46 -16.79 -32.02
C LEU A 142 -17.54 -18.03 -32.15
N LEU A 143 -17.81 -19.10 -31.40
CA LEU A 143 -17.00 -20.33 -31.46
C LEU A 143 -17.35 -21.23 -32.66
N GLN A 144 -18.49 -21.01 -33.33
CA GLN A 144 -18.86 -21.71 -34.55
C GLN A 144 -18.32 -21.02 -35.81
N GLU A 145 -18.25 -19.69 -35.82
CA GLU A 145 -17.71 -18.91 -36.96
C GLU A 145 -16.18 -18.75 -36.90
N GLY A 146 -15.60 -18.64 -35.70
CA GLY A 146 -14.15 -18.79 -35.48
C GLY A 146 -13.29 -17.71 -36.14
N GLU A 147 -12.65 -18.03 -37.27
CA GLU A 147 -11.86 -17.06 -38.07
C GLU A 147 -12.73 -16.22 -39.02
N GLU A 148 -13.98 -16.60 -39.26
CA GLU A 148 -14.92 -15.83 -40.12
C GLU A 148 -15.86 -14.89 -39.33
N ALA A 149 -15.84 -14.96 -37.99
CA ALA A 149 -16.69 -14.15 -37.09
C ALA A 149 -16.44 -12.64 -37.21
N ASP A 150 -17.48 -11.82 -37.03
CA ASP A 150 -17.41 -10.38 -37.27
C ASP A 150 -17.33 -9.49 -36.01
N ASP A 151 -17.25 -8.17 -36.23
CA ASP A 151 -17.16 -7.17 -35.14
C ASP A 151 -18.40 -7.17 -34.24
N ASP A 152 -19.60 -7.49 -34.75
CA ASP A 152 -20.83 -7.58 -33.97
C ASP A 152 -20.81 -8.84 -33.09
N ASP A 153 -20.33 -9.99 -33.56
CA ASP A 153 -20.14 -11.21 -32.73
C ASP A 153 -19.19 -10.98 -31.56
N ILE A 154 -18.03 -10.39 -31.87
CA ILE A 154 -17.01 -9.99 -30.90
C ILE A 154 -17.61 -9.01 -29.88
N TYR A 155 -18.37 -8.02 -30.33
CA TYR A 155 -19.05 -7.06 -29.46
C TYR A 155 -20.15 -7.72 -28.61
N ASN A 156 -20.90 -8.68 -29.15
CA ASN A 156 -21.97 -9.39 -28.45
C ASN A 156 -21.40 -10.23 -27.29
N VAL A 157 -20.32 -10.99 -27.52
CA VAL A 157 -19.61 -11.71 -26.45
C VAL A 157 -18.97 -10.74 -25.46
N LEU A 158 -18.19 -9.76 -25.93
CA LEU A 158 -17.45 -8.87 -25.03
C LEU A 158 -18.37 -8.02 -24.15
N SER A 159 -19.44 -7.46 -24.72
CA SER A 159 -20.35 -6.58 -23.99
C SER A 159 -21.20 -7.35 -22.98
N THR A 160 -21.63 -8.59 -23.28
CA THR A 160 -22.35 -9.42 -22.29
C THR A 160 -21.41 -9.93 -21.20
N LEU A 161 -20.22 -10.37 -21.57
CA LEU A 161 -19.19 -10.83 -20.62
C LEU A 161 -18.76 -9.72 -19.65
N LYS A 162 -18.49 -8.49 -20.12
CA LYS A 162 -18.15 -7.34 -19.23
C LYS A 162 -19.21 -7.11 -18.14
N ARG A 163 -20.50 -7.19 -18.50
CA ARG A 163 -21.63 -7.06 -17.55
C ARG A 163 -21.64 -8.20 -16.54
N LEU A 164 -21.43 -9.44 -16.99
CA LEU A 164 -21.36 -10.62 -16.13
C LEU A 164 -20.16 -10.55 -15.18
N THR A 165 -18.95 -10.22 -15.65
CA THR A 165 -17.74 -10.07 -14.82
C THR A 165 -17.95 -9.06 -13.68
N ALA A 166 -18.50 -7.87 -13.98
CA ALA A 166 -18.75 -6.83 -12.98
C ALA A 166 -19.77 -7.26 -11.92
N PHE A 167 -20.80 -8.02 -12.32
CA PHE A 167 -21.76 -8.61 -11.38
C PHE A 167 -21.16 -9.78 -10.58
N HIS A 168 -20.25 -10.57 -11.18
CA HIS A 168 -19.63 -11.74 -10.53
C HIS A 168 -18.63 -11.37 -9.42
N ASN A 169 -18.04 -10.15 -9.44
CA ASN A 169 -17.22 -9.70 -8.32
C ASN A 169 -18.04 -9.64 -7.00
N ALA A 170 -19.18 -8.93 -7.03
CA ALA A 170 -19.97 -8.65 -5.84
C ALA A 170 -21.14 -9.63 -5.59
N HIS A 171 -21.34 -10.64 -6.45
CA HIS A 171 -22.43 -11.62 -6.35
C HIS A 171 -21.98 -13.02 -6.72
N ASP A 172 -22.41 -14.01 -5.93
CA ASP A 172 -22.35 -15.42 -6.29
C ASP A 172 -23.17 -15.71 -7.57
N LEU A 173 -22.49 -15.89 -8.70
CA LEU A 173 -23.09 -16.33 -9.96
C LEU A 173 -22.81 -17.81 -10.27
N THR A 174 -22.37 -18.60 -9.30
CA THR A 174 -21.98 -20.01 -9.55
C THR A 174 -23.16 -20.91 -9.93
N ARG A 175 -24.42 -20.50 -9.68
CA ARG A 175 -25.62 -21.24 -10.13
C ARG A 175 -25.79 -21.30 -11.66
N TRP A 176 -25.06 -20.46 -12.41
CA TRP A 176 -25.13 -20.34 -13.87
C TRP A 176 -23.94 -20.98 -14.62
N ASP A 177 -22.97 -21.59 -13.92
CA ASP A 177 -21.77 -22.23 -14.48
C ASP A 177 -21.00 -21.44 -15.56
N LEU A 178 -20.83 -20.13 -15.32
CA LEU A 178 -20.10 -19.22 -16.22
C LEU A 178 -18.66 -19.66 -16.54
N PHE A 179 -18.05 -20.47 -15.66
CA PHE A 179 -16.70 -21.01 -15.86
C PHE A 179 -16.61 -21.85 -17.14
N GLY A 180 -17.63 -22.66 -17.47
CA GLY A 180 -17.60 -23.55 -18.64
C GLY A 180 -17.37 -22.79 -19.95
N ASN A 181 -18.14 -21.72 -20.18
CA ASN A 181 -18.01 -20.90 -21.39
C ASN A 181 -16.79 -19.97 -21.37
N CYS A 182 -16.41 -19.41 -20.21
CA CYS A 182 -15.16 -18.64 -20.10
C CYS A 182 -13.93 -19.52 -20.40
N TYR A 183 -13.91 -20.76 -19.90
CA TYR A 183 -12.84 -21.73 -20.17
C TYR A 183 -12.76 -22.12 -21.65
N ARG A 184 -13.90 -22.26 -22.35
CA ARG A 184 -13.94 -22.50 -23.79
C ARG A 184 -13.36 -21.34 -24.60
N LEU A 185 -13.74 -20.09 -24.29
CA LEU A 185 -13.17 -18.90 -24.93
C LEU A 185 -11.64 -18.84 -24.75
N LEU A 186 -11.17 -19.03 -23.52
CA LEU A 186 -9.74 -19.01 -23.21
C LEU A 186 -8.96 -20.14 -23.88
N LYS A 187 -9.51 -21.37 -23.92
CA LYS A 187 -8.86 -22.49 -24.61
C LYS A 187 -8.77 -22.27 -26.12
N THR A 188 -9.88 -21.84 -26.73
CA THR A 188 -9.92 -21.52 -28.18
C THR A 188 -8.90 -20.42 -28.51
N GLY A 189 -8.82 -19.37 -27.69
CA GLY A 189 -7.84 -18.30 -27.86
C GLY A 189 -6.37 -18.72 -27.71
N ILE A 190 -6.08 -19.72 -26.86
CA ILE A 190 -4.73 -20.30 -26.73
C ILE A 190 -4.41 -21.23 -27.91
N GLU A 191 -5.41 -21.95 -28.44
CA GLU A 191 -5.24 -22.94 -29.51
C GLU A 191 -5.20 -22.31 -30.92
N GLN A 192 -5.90 -21.19 -31.13
CA GLN A 192 -5.96 -20.46 -32.41
C GLN A 192 -5.10 -19.18 -32.44
N GLY A 193 -4.86 -18.54 -31.28
CA GLY A 193 -4.11 -17.28 -31.17
C GLY A 193 -4.87 -16.02 -31.63
N SER A 194 -6.13 -16.16 -32.06
CA SER A 194 -6.97 -15.10 -32.66
C SER A 194 -7.89 -14.35 -31.69
N MET A 195 -8.10 -14.86 -30.48
CA MET A 195 -9.10 -14.34 -29.53
C MET A 195 -8.80 -12.89 -29.10
N PRO A 196 -9.74 -11.93 -29.27
CA PRO A 196 -9.56 -10.55 -28.86
C PRO A 196 -9.15 -10.39 -27.39
N GLU A 197 -8.12 -9.59 -27.13
CA GLU A 197 -7.50 -9.46 -25.81
C GLU A 197 -8.50 -9.06 -24.70
N GLN A 198 -9.45 -8.17 -25.01
CA GLN A 198 -10.49 -7.76 -24.07
C GLN A 198 -11.45 -8.90 -23.69
N ILE A 199 -11.71 -9.86 -24.59
CA ILE A 199 -12.50 -11.06 -24.26
C ILE A 199 -11.66 -11.98 -23.37
N ALA A 200 -10.37 -12.18 -23.68
CA ALA A 200 -9.48 -12.99 -22.86
C ALA A 200 -9.32 -12.43 -21.43
N VAL A 201 -9.08 -11.13 -21.28
CA VAL A 201 -9.00 -10.44 -19.98
C VAL A 201 -10.28 -10.64 -19.16
N GLN A 202 -11.45 -10.43 -19.77
CA GLN A 202 -12.74 -10.56 -19.07
C GLN A 202 -13.09 -12.02 -18.75
N ALA A 203 -12.74 -12.98 -19.63
CA ALA A 203 -12.95 -14.40 -19.38
C ALA A 203 -12.03 -14.94 -18.27
N LEU A 204 -10.78 -14.44 -18.19
CA LEU A 204 -9.87 -14.70 -17.07
C LEU A 204 -10.50 -14.21 -15.75
N GLN A 205 -10.91 -12.94 -15.70
CA GLN A 205 -11.45 -12.33 -14.49
C GLN A 205 -12.78 -12.99 -14.03
N CYS A 206 -13.71 -13.28 -14.95
CA CYS A 206 -14.96 -13.97 -14.64
C CYS A 206 -14.75 -15.41 -14.16
N SER A 207 -13.77 -16.13 -14.73
CA SER A 207 -13.37 -17.48 -14.28
C SER A 207 -12.77 -17.48 -12.88
N HIS A 208 -12.00 -16.45 -12.53
CA HIS A 208 -11.45 -16.27 -11.19
C HIS A 208 -12.57 -16.05 -10.16
N TYR A 209 -13.53 -15.16 -10.43
CA TYR A 209 -14.68 -14.96 -9.54
C TYR A 209 -15.50 -16.24 -9.35
N ALA A 210 -15.70 -17.04 -10.40
CA ALA A 210 -16.37 -18.34 -10.30
C ALA A 210 -15.65 -19.29 -9.31
N ILE A 211 -14.31 -19.31 -9.34
CA ILE A 211 -13.48 -20.10 -8.43
C ILE A 211 -13.58 -19.59 -7.00
N LEU A 212 -13.55 -18.27 -6.78
CA LEU A 212 -13.63 -17.70 -5.43
C LEU A 212 -14.99 -17.95 -4.77
N TRP A 213 -16.10 -17.78 -5.49
CA TRP A 213 -17.43 -18.09 -4.94
C TRP A 213 -17.64 -19.58 -4.69
N GLN A 214 -17.05 -20.47 -5.49
CA GLN A 214 -17.00 -21.91 -5.18
C GLN A 214 -16.19 -22.20 -3.91
N LEU A 215 -15.07 -21.50 -3.69
CA LEU A 215 -14.26 -21.64 -2.47
C LEU A 215 -14.99 -21.13 -1.22
N VAL A 216 -15.73 -20.02 -1.30
CA VAL A 216 -16.58 -19.51 -0.20
C VAL A 216 -17.58 -20.58 0.21
N LYS A 217 -18.36 -21.12 -0.74
CA LYS A 217 -19.34 -22.19 -0.48
C LYS A 217 -18.75 -23.45 0.15
N ILE A 218 -17.53 -23.82 -0.25
CA ILE A 218 -16.81 -24.96 0.33
C ILE A 218 -16.26 -24.65 1.73
N THR A 219 -15.97 -23.38 2.05
CA THR A 219 -15.43 -22.95 3.34
C THR A 219 -16.51 -22.74 4.40
N GLU A 220 -17.68 -22.22 3.99
CA GLU A 220 -18.85 -21.99 4.87
C GLU A 220 -19.75 -23.23 5.00
N GLY A 221 -19.74 -24.10 3.99
CA GLY A 221 -20.56 -25.30 3.93
C GLY A 221 -19.97 -26.52 4.65
N SER A 222 -20.54 -27.69 4.34
CA SER A 222 -20.00 -29.00 4.75
C SER A 222 -19.62 -29.81 3.51
N PRO A 223 -18.48 -29.50 2.86
CA PRO A 223 -18.13 -30.04 1.55
C PRO A 223 -17.91 -31.56 1.59
N SER A 224 -18.41 -32.26 0.57
CA SER A 224 -18.05 -33.65 0.34
C SER A 224 -16.64 -33.76 -0.27
N LYS A 225 -16.10 -34.98 -0.30
CA LYS A 225 -14.82 -35.24 -0.98
C LYS A 225 -14.90 -34.98 -2.48
N ASP A 226 -16.06 -35.20 -3.08
CA ASP A 226 -16.26 -35.01 -4.52
C ASP A 226 -16.33 -33.52 -4.89
N ASP A 227 -16.87 -32.67 -4.01
CA ASP A 227 -16.85 -31.20 -4.18
C ASP A 227 -15.42 -30.65 -4.14
N LEU A 228 -14.60 -31.13 -3.19
CA LEU A 228 -13.18 -30.76 -3.10
C LEU A 228 -12.39 -31.23 -4.32
N ILE A 229 -12.70 -32.43 -4.86
CA ILE A 229 -12.08 -32.96 -6.08
C ILE A 229 -12.53 -32.17 -7.32
N ALA A 230 -13.78 -31.71 -7.37
CA ALA A 230 -14.32 -30.87 -8.43
C ALA A 230 -13.62 -29.51 -8.44
N LEU A 231 -13.60 -28.77 -7.32
CA LEU A 231 -12.93 -27.47 -7.25
C LEU A 231 -11.42 -27.62 -7.52
N ARG A 232 -10.73 -28.64 -7.00
CA ARG A 232 -9.31 -28.88 -7.34
C ARG A 232 -9.10 -29.05 -8.84
N ARG A 233 -10.03 -29.71 -9.56
CA ARG A 233 -9.95 -29.85 -11.02
C ARG A 233 -10.14 -28.53 -11.74
N VAL A 234 -11.12 -27.72 -11.33
CA VAL A 234 -11.38 -26.38 -11.89
C VAL A 234 -10.15 -25.49 -11.69
N VAL A 235 -9.68 -25.34 -10.44
CA VAL A 235 -8.50 -24.52 -10.09
C VAL A 235 -7.26 -24.98 -10.85
N LYS A 236 -6.94 -26.28 -10.87
CA LYS A 236 -5.78 -26.77 -11.64
C LYS A 236 -5.87 -26.44 -13.13
N SER A 237 -7.06 -26.59 -13.71
CA SER A 237 -7.28 -26.35 -15.14
C SER A 237 -7.19 -24.86 -15.48
N PHE A 238 -7.60 -23.99 -14.55
CA PHE A 238 -7.51 -22.54 -14.71
C PHE A 238 -6.10 -21.99 -14.48
N LEU A 239 -5.37 -22.46 -13.46
CA LEU A 239 -3.95 -22.12 -13.26
C LEU A 239 -3.11 -22.43 -14.51
N ALA A 240 -3.35 -23.59 -15.15
CA ALA A 240 -2.69 -23.96 -16.39
C ALA A 240 -3.10 -23.11 -17.61
N VAL A 241 -4.28 -22.47 -17.59
CA VAL A 241 -4.70 -21.49 -18.59
C VAL A 241 -4.01 -20.15 -18.36
N CYS A 242 -3.99 -19.63 -17.13
CA CYS A 242 -3.29 -18.39 -16.80
C CYS A 242 -1.79 -18.50 -17.09
N GLN A 243 -1.16 -19.64 -16.78
CA GLN A 243 0.25 -19.91 -17.11
C GLN A 243 0.50 -19.83 -18.63
N GLN A 244 -0.40 -20.40 -19.45
CA GLN A 244 -0.32 -20.29 -20.91
C GLN A 244 -0.54 -18.84 -21.40
N CYS A 245 -1.38 -18.06 -20.72
CA CYS A 245 -1.59 -16.64 -21.01
C CYS A 245 -0.39 -15.73 -20.69
N LEU A 246 0.57 -16.14 -19.84
CA LEU A 246 1.82 -15.39 -19.64
C LEU A 246 2.66 -15.27 -20.94
N SER A 247 2.51 -16.22 -21.86
CA SER A 247 3.14 -16.22 -23.18
C SER A 247 2.29 -15.56 -24.28
N ASN A 248 1.16 -14.92 -23.94
CA ASN A 248 0.33 -14.22 -24.93
C ASN A 248 1.07 -12.99 -25.51
N VAL A 249 0.76 -12.61 -26.76
CA VAL A 249 1.38 -11.45 -27.41
C VAL A 249 0.89 -10.11 -26.84
N ASN A 250 -0.31 -10.07 -26.27
CA ASN A 250 -0.93 -8.85 -25.74
C ASN A 250 -0.57 -8.68 -24.25
N THR A 251 0.11 -7.58 -23.91
CA THR A 251 0.52 -7.26 -22.53
C THR A 251 -0.65 -7.28 -21.52
N PRO A 252 -1.85 -6.72 -21.81
CA PRO A 252 -2.99 -6.79 -20.88
C PRO A 252 -3.41 -8.22 -20.52
N VAL A 253 -3.30 -9.17 -21.45
CA VAL A 253 -3.60 -10.59 -21.20
C VAL A 253 -2.54 -11.22 -20.28
N LYS A 254 -1.25 -10.88 -20.47
CA LYS A 254 -0.18 -11.33 -19.57
C LYS A 254 -0.35 -10.78 -18.16
N GLU A 255 -0.56 -9.48 -18.02
CA GLU A 255 -0.71 -8.78 -16.73
C GLU A 255 -1.91 -9.32 -15.95
N GLN A 256 -3.05 -9.48 -16.63
CA GLN A 256 -4.25 -10.06 -16.03
C GLN A 256 -4.01 -11.51 -15.58
N ALA A 257 -3.37 -12.34 -16.40
CA ALA A 257 -3.05 -13.72 -16.04
C ALA A 257 -2.05 -13.82 -14.89
N PHE A 258 -1.04 -12.94 -14.85
CA PHE A 258 -0.04 -12.86 -13.80
C PHE A 258 -0.66 -12.47 -12.45
N MET A 259 -1.48 -11.42 -12.40
CA MET A 259 -2.17 -11.01 -11.17
C MET A 259 -3.03 -12.15 -10.61
N LEU A 260 -3.79 -12.82 -11.48
CA LEU A 260 -4.64 -13.95 -11.08
C LEU A 260 -3.84 -15.19 -10.66
N LEU A 261 -2.65 -15.42 -11.22
CA LEU A 261 -1.73 -16.45 -10.73
C LEU A 261 -1.23 -16.11 -9.33
N CYS A 262 -0.78 -14.88 -9.10
CA CYS A 262 -0.31 -14.44 -7.78
C CYS A 262 -1.39 -14.57 -6.71
N ASP A 263 -2.62 -14.10 -6.98
CA ASP A 263 -3.70 -14.21 -6.00
C ASP A 263 -4.23 -15.64 -5.83
N LEU A 264 -4.34 -16.45 -6.89
CA LEU A 264 -4.73 -17.86 -6.73
C LEU A 264 -3.66 -18.70 -6.02
N LEU A 265 -2.37 -18.48 -6.29
CA LEU A 265 -1.29 -19.15 -5.57
C LEU A 265 -1.24 -18.73 -4.10
N MET A 266 -1.57 -17.46 -3.78
CA MET A 266 -1.74 -17.00 -2.40
C MET A 266 -2.94 -17.66 -1.70
N ILE A 267 -4.12 -17.61 -2.33
CA ILE A 267 -5.40 -18.11 -1.78
C ILE A 267 -5.39 -19.63 -1.59
N PHE A 268 -4.81 -20.37 -2.55
CA PHE A 268 -4.69 -21.83 -2.48
C PHE A 268 -3.32 -22.31 -1.95
N SER A 269 -2.54 -21.44 -1.31
CA SER A 269 -1.33 -21.82 -0.59
C SER A 269 -1.60 -22.70 0.63
N HIS A 270 -0.55 -23.10 1.35
CA HIS A 270 -0.67 -23.76 2.65
C HIS A 270 -1.51 -22.95 3.67
N GLN A 271 -1.57 -21.62 3.53
CA GLN A 271 -2.36 -20.73 4.40
C GLN A 271 -3.88 -20.99 4.33
N LEU A 272 -4.37 -21.67 3.28
CA LEU A 272 -5.78 -22.08 3.19
C LEU A 272 -6.20 -23.00 4.35
N THR A 273 -5.26 -23.77 4.90
CA THR A 273 -5.51 -24.68 6.04
C THR A 273 -5.38 -24.01 7.41
N SER A 274 -4.80 -22.81 7.48
CA SER A 274 -4.67 -22.02 8.70
C SER A 274 -6.05 -21.70 9.31
N GLY A 275 -6.14 -21.69 10.64
CA GLY A 275 -7.39 -21.47 11.37
C GLY A 275 -8.30 -22.70 11.44
N ALA A 276 -7.74 -23.88 11.77
CA ALA A 276 -8.46 -25.16 11.91
C ALA A 276 -9.17 -25.67 10.63
N ARG A 277 -8.74 -25.23 9.43
CA ARG A 277 -9.31 -25.61 8.13
C ARG A 277 -8.55 -26.75 7.44
N GLU A 278 -8.03 -27.70 8.22
CA GLU A 278 -7.27 -28.87 7.71
C GLU A 278 -8.02 -29.68 6.64
N GLY A 279 -9.37 -29.69 6.68
CA GLY A 279 -10.22 -30.31 5.67
C GLY A 279 -10.03 -29.75 4.24
N LEU A 280 -9.49 -28.53 4.10
CA LEU A 280 -9.19 -27.89 2.82
C LEU A 280 -7.79 -28.26 2.27
N GLN A 281 -7.00 -29.09 2.97
CA GLN A 281 -5.71 -29.59 2.50
C GLN A 281 -5.74 -30.17 1.06
N PRO A 282 -6.82 -30.85 0.59
CA PRO A 282 -6.95 -31.31 -0.80
C PRO A 282 -7.09 -30.19 -1.84
N LEU A 283 -7.24 -28.93 -1.45
CA LEU A 283 -7.27 -27.78 -2.36
C LEU A 283 -5.92 -27.07 -2.49
N VAL A 284 -4.93 -27.37 -1.66
CA VAL A 284 -3.63 -26.66 -1.65
C VAL A 284 -2.85 -26.89 -2.95
N PHE A 285 -2.27 -25.81 -3.49
CA PHE A 285 -1.37 -25.80 -4.65
C PHE A 285 -0.06 -25.11 -4.28
N ASN A 286 1.05 -25.72 -4.69
CA ASN A 286 2.37 -25.11 -4.65
C ASN A 286 2.82 -24.97 -6.12
N PRO A 287 3.39 -23.82 -6.54
CA PRO A 287 3.90 -23.66 -7.90
C PRO A 287 5.16 -24.52 -8.09
N ASP A 288 5.28 -25.19 -9.23
CA ASP A 288 6.53 -25.87 -9.58
C ASP A 288 7.59 -24.88 -10.07
N GLY A 289 8.84 -25.35 -10.15
CA GLY A 289 9.97 -24.51 -10.57
C GLY A 289 9.89 -23.98 -12.00
N GLN A 290 8.97 -24.46 -12.85
CA GLN A 290 8.72 -23.82 -14.15
C GLN A 290 7.84 -22.58 -13.94
N LEU A 291 6.70 -22.73 -13.27
CA LEU A 291 5.79 -21.62 -12.98
C LEU A 291 6.45 -20.53 -12.11
N GLN A 292 7.28 -20.90 -11.13
CA GLN A 292 8.02 -19.91 -10.33
C GLN A 292 8.98 -19.06 -11.19
N ASN A 293 9.68 -19.69 -12.15
CA ASN A 293 10.57 -18.98 -13.06
C ASN A 293 9.80 -18.11 -14.07
N GLU A 294 8.68 -18.59 -14.62
CA GLU A 294 7.85 -17.83 -15.56
C GLU A 294 7.24 -16.57 -14.91
N LEU A 295 6.84 -16.65 -13.63
CA LEU A 295 6.42 -15.50 -12.85
C LEU A 295 7.59 -14.52 -12.58
N LEU A 296 8.79 -15.02 -12.25
CA LEU A 296 9.97 -14.16 -12.06
C LEU A 296 10.38 -13.46 -13.36
N THR A 297 10.40 -14.17 -14.49
CA THR A 297 10.66 -13.59 -15.81
C THR A 297 9.64 -12.51 -16.15
N PHE A 298 8.36 -12.72 -15.88
CA PHE A 298 7.35 -11.66 -16.07
C PHE A 298 7.68 -10.40 -15.24
N VAL A 299 8.10 -10.53 -13.98
CA VAL A 299 8.50 -9.37 -13.16
C VAL A 299 9.71 -8.65 -13.75
N LEU A 300 10.72 -9.38 -14.22
CA LEU A 300 11.90 -8.79 -14.85
C LEU A 300 11.53 -8.04 -16.16
N ASP A 301 10.71 -8.65 -17.01
CA ASP A 301 10.32 -8.12 -18.32
C ASP A 301 9.33 -6.94 -18.24
N HIS A 302 8.43 -6.90 -17.24
CA HIS A 302 7.29 -5.95 -17.19
C HIS A 302 7.32 -4.97 -16.01
N VAL A 303 8.20 -5.14 -15.01
CA VAL A 303 8.35 -4.18 -13.89
C VAL A 303 9.65 -3.38 -14.01
N PHE A 304 10.79 -4.04 -14.26
CA PHE A 304 12.11 -3.42 -14.24
C PHE A 304 12.57 -2.92 -15.63
N ILE A 305 11.70 -2.13 -16.28
CA ILE A 305 11.91 -1.48 -17.58
C ILE A 305 12.91 -0.33 -17.45
N ASP A 306 13.69 0.01 -18.48
CA ASP A 306 14.67 1.09 -18.41
C ASP A 306 14.06 2.49 -18.58
N GLN A 307 14.27 3.36 -17.58
CA GLN A 307 13.69 4.72 -17.54
C GLN A 307 14.18 5.61 -18.70
N ASP A 308 15.36 5.35 -19.25
CA ASP A 308 15.88 6.10 -20.39
C ASP A 308 15.15 5.79 -21.71
N GLU A 309 14.42 4.67 -21.80
CA GLU A 309 13.56 4.37 -22.96
C GLU A 309 12.19 5.09 -22.83
N GLU A 310 11.60 5.13 -21.64
CA GLU A 310 10.35 5.88 -21.36
C GLU A 310 10.53 7.40 -21.51
N ASN A 311 11.75 7.92 -21.33
CA ASN A 311 12.05 9.36 -21.47
C ASN A 311 12.48 9.78 -22.90
N GLN A 312 12.62 8.86 -23.86
CA GLN A 312 13.03 9.18 -25.23
C GLN A 312 11.87 9.57 -26.17
N SER A 313 10.63 9.59 -25.67
CA SER A 313 9.46 9.99 -26.45
C SER A 313 8.51 10.92 -25.70
N ILE A 314 8.00 11.92 -26.43
CA ILE A 314 6.90 12.85 -26.12
C ILE A 314 7.29 14.08 -25.27
N GLU A 315 6.82 15.25 -25.70
CA GLU A 315 7.15 16.59 -25.18
C GLU A 315 6.19 17.07 -24.07
N GLY A 316 6.26 16.47 -22.87
CA GLY A 316 5.91 17.16 -21.62
C GLY A 316 4.49 17.72 -21.46
N ASP A 317 3.46 17.05 -21.98
CA ASP A 317 2.05 17.39 -21.67
C ASP A 317 1.62 16.83 -20.30
N GLU A 318 0.69 17.51 -19.61
CA GLU A 318 0.22 17.13 -18.26
C GLU A 318 -0.49 15.75 -18.25
N GLU A 319 -1.06 15.34 -19.38
CA GLU A 319 -1.74 14.06 -19.56
C GLU A 319 -0.74 12.88 -19.60
N ASP A 320 0.48 13.08 -20.11
CA ASP A 320 1.53 12.05 -20.09
C ASP A 320 2.01 11.74 -18.68
N GLU A 321 2.12 12.75 -17.81
CA GLU A 321 2.57 12.55 -16.43
C GLU A 321 1.52 11.76 -15.62
N ALA A 322 0.23 12.03 -15.84
CA ALA A 322 -0.86 11.23 -15.26
C ALA A 322 -0.80 9.76 -15.72
N ASN A 323 -0.61 9.52 -17.02
CA ASN A 323 -0.47 8.18 -17.60
C ASN A 323 0.77 7.45 -17.06
N LYS A 324 1.90 8.14 -16.90
CA LYS A 324 3.13 7.59 -16.28
C LYS A 324 2.92 7.20 -14.82
N ILE A 325 2.20 8.02 -14.06
CA ILE A 325 1.85 7.73 -12.66
C ILE A 325 0.94 6.49 -12.57
N GLU A 326 -0.08 6.36 -13.42
CA GLU A 326 -0.93 5.16 -13.44
C GLU A 326 -0.13 3.90 -13.83
N ALA A 327 0.70 3.98 -14.87
CA ALA A 327 1.58 2.89 -15.29
C ALA A 327 2.57 2.47 -14.19
N LEU A 328 3.13 3.42 -13.43
CA LEU A 328 3.96 3.14 -12.27
C LEU A 328 3.16 2.46 -11.13
N HIS A 329 1.95 2.93 -10.81
CA HIS A 329 1.09 2.27 -9.84
C HIS A 329 0.75 0.83 -10.24
N LYS A 330 0.49 0.60 -11.53
CA LYS A 330 0.26 -0.74 -12.10
C LYS A 330 1.49 -1.65 -11.93
N ARG A 331 2.69 -1.17 -12.30
CA ARG A 331 3.95 -1.91 -12.11
C ARG A 331 4.26 -2.20 -10.63
N ARG A 332 3.98 -1.24 -9.73
CA ARG A 332 4.08 -1.41 -8.27
C ARG A 332 3.14 -2.51 -7.75
N ASN A 333 1.90 -2.56 -8.26
CA ASN A 333 0.95 -3.62 -7.89
C ASN A 333 1.40 -5.01 -8.37
N LEU A 334 1.94 -5.13 -9.59
CA LEU A 334 2.51 -6.37 -10.11
C LEU A 334 3.68 -6.86 -9.23
N LEU A 335 4.60 -5.96 -8.85
CA LEU A 335 5.71 -6.29 -7.95
C LEU A 335 5.21 -6.73 -6.57
N ALA A 336 4.27 -6.00 -5.97
CA ALA A 336 3.71 -6.33 -4.67
C ALA A 336 2.98 -7.70 -4.67
N ALA A 337 2.31 -8.04 -5.78
CA ALA A 337 1.66 -9.34 -5.96
C ALA A 337 2.65 -10.52 -5.91
N PHE A 338 3.83 -10.38 -6.53
CA PHE A 338 4.88 -11.40 -6.46
C PHE A 338 5.67 -11.37 -5.14
N SER A 339 5.93 -10.19 -4.57
CA SER A 339 6.51 -10.05 -3.23
C SER A 339 5.70 -10.78 -2.15
N LYS A 340 4.36 -10.79 -2.24
CA LYS A 340 3.50 -11.63 -1.37
C LYS A 340 3.91 -13.11 -1.44
N LEU A 341 4.14 -13.67 -2.63
CA LEU A 341 4.50 -15.08 -2.80
C LEU A 341 5.86 -15.43 -2.18
N ILE A 342 6.82 -14.50 -2.22
CA ILE A 342 8.13 -14.64 -1.56
C ILE A 342 7.98 -14.55 -0.03
N ILE A 343 7.21 -13.57 0.46
CA ILE A 343 7.02 -13.32 1.90
C ILE A 343 6.33 -14.51 2.59
N TYR A 344 5.37 -15.14 1.92
CA TYR A 344 4.57 -16.23 2.46
C TYR A 344 5.08 -17.64 2.05
N ASP A 345 6.34 -17.77 1.60
CA ASP A 345 6.98 -19.07 1.27
C ASP A 345 6.16 -19.93 0.28
N ILE A 346 5.72 -19.29 -0.81
CA ILE A 346 5.01 -19.91 -1.94
C ILE A 346 5.93 -19.99 -3.17
N VAL A 347 6.83 -19.02 -3.32
CA VAL A 347 7.93 -19.00 -4.29
C VAL A 347 9.24 -19.07 -3.52
N ASP A 348 10.18 -19.91 -3.98
CA ASP A 348 11.46 -20.16 -3.33
C ASP A 348 12.24 -18.85 -3.10
N MET A 349 12.58 -18.53 -1.85
CA MET A 349 13.22 -17.25 -1.47
C MET A 349 14.43 -16.81 -2.33
N PRO A 350 15.29 -17.70 -2.89
CA PRO A 350 16.34 -17.30 -3.83
C PRO A 350 15.85 -16.54 -5.08
N ALA A 351 14.60 -16.71 -5.53
CA ALA A 351 14.01 -15.93 -6.62
C ALA A 351 13.96 -14.42 -6.32
N ALA A 352 13.91 -14.05 -5.04
CA ALA A 352 13.98 -12.64 -4.63
C ALA A 352 15.37 -12.01 -4.85
N ALA A 353 16.41 -12.80 -5.13
CA ALA A 353 17.75 -12.26 -5.38
C ALA A 353 17.78 -11.34 -6.62
N ASP A 354 17.08 -11.74 -7.68
CA ASP A 354 16.91 -10.97 -8.91
C ASP A 354 15.99 -9.75 -8.75
N ILE A 355 15.24 -9.64 -7.64
CA ILE A 355 14.50 -8.43 -7.27
C ILE A 355 15.36 -7.51 -6.40
N PHE A 356 16.03 -8.05 -5.38
CA PHE A 356 16.84 -7.27 -4.45
C PHE A 356 18.01 -6.58 -5.14
N LYS A 357 18.57 -7.16 -6.22
CA LYS A 357 19.62 -6.50 -7.03
C LYS A 357 19.17 -5.15 -7.64
N HIS A 358 17.88 -4.99 -7.92
CA HIS A 358 17.31 -3.78 -8.50
C HIS A 358 17.04 -2.65 -7.49
N TYR A 359 17.21 -2.90 -6.18
CA TYR A 359 16.85 -1.98 -5.09
C TYR A 359 17.45 -0.56 -5.22
N MET A 360 18.67 -0.41 -5.75
CA MET A 360 19.29 0.91 -5.99
C MET A 360 18.93 1.53 -7.34
N LYS A 361 18.74 0.73 -8.40
CA LYS A 361 18.40 1.25 -9.75
C LYS A 361 17.00 1.89 -9.74
N TYR A 362 16.05 1.25 -9.05
CA TYR A 362 14.64 1.68 -9.00
C TYR A 362 14.19 2.09 -7.59
N TYR A 363 15.05 2.80 -6.85
CA TYR A 363 14.78 3.16 -5.46
C TYR A 363 13.53 4.04 -5.28
N ASN A 364 13.28 4.97 -6.20
CA ASN A 364 12.10 5.86 -6.14
C ASN A 364 10.81 5.10 -6.47
N ASP A 365 10.88 4.19 -7.43
CA ASP A 365 9.74 3.53 -8.06
C ASP A 365 9.24 2.34 -7.22
N TYR A 366 10.18 1.57 -6.65
CA TYR A 366 9.93 0.27 -6.00
C TYR A 366 10.65 0.09 -4.65
N GLY A 367 11.43 1.07 -4.19
CA GLY A 367 12.35 0.90 -3.06
C GLY A 367 11.66 0.57 -1.74
N ASP A 368 10.45 1.08 -1.50
CA ASP A 368 9.62 0.75 -0.34
C ASP A 368 9.11 -0.70 -0.35
N ILE A 369 8.58 -1.16 -1.50
CA ILE A 369 8.12 -2.54 -1.70
C ILE A 369 9.28 -3.53 -1.51
N ILE A 370 10.45 -3.22 -2.09
CA ILE A 370 11.65 -4.05 -1.97
C ILE A 370 12.19 -4.02 -0.52
N LYS A 371 12.21 -2.86 0.14
CA LYS A 371 12.60 -2.72 1.56
C LYS A 371 11.72 -3.56 2.47
N GLU A 372 10.40 -3.56 2.26
CA GLU A 372 9.49 -4.34 3.12
C GLU A 372 9.53 -5.84 2.81
N THR A 373 9.70 -6.22 1.54
CA THR A 373 9.97 -7.61 1.15
C THR A 373 11.23 -8.14 1.86
N LEU A 374 12.32 -7.36 1.85
CA LEU A 374 13.55 -7.65 2.61
C LEU A 374 13.31 -7.71 4.12
N SER A 375 12.46 -6.84 4.66
CA SER A 375 12.15 -6.78 6.09
C SER A 375 11.45 -8.06 6.56
N LYS A 376 10.44 -8.50 5.79
CA LYS A 376 9.61 -9.68 6.05
C LYS A 376 10.35 -10.99 5.81
N THR A 377 11.09 -11.15 4.70
CA THR A 377 11.90 -12.37 4.49
C THR A 377 12.94 -12.57 5.58
N ARG A 378 13.57 -11.49 6.06
CA ARG A 378 14.51 -11.51 7.20
C ARG A 378 13.83 -11.81 8.54
N GLN A 379 12.55 -11.47 8.72
CA GLN A 379 11.77 -11.88 9.89
C GLN A 379 11.47 -13.38 9.87
N THR A 380 11.15 -13.93 8.69
CA THR A 380 10.86 -15.37 8.49
C THR A 380 12.10 -16.25 8.59
N ASP A 381 13.14 -16.01 7.79
CA ASP A 381 14.43 -16.69 7.89
C ASP A 381 15.59 -15.72 7.64
N LYS A 382 16.31 -15.40 8.72
CA LYS A 382 17.51 -14.53 8.70
C LYS A 382 18.66 -15.12 7.87
N ILE A 383 18.86 -16.43 7.90
CA ILE A 383 19.98 -17.11 7.25
C ILE A 383 19.70 -17.22 5.75
N GLN A 384 18.50 -17.68 5.37
CA GLN A 384 18.12 -17.74 3.95
C GLN A 384 18.02 -16.35 3.33
N CYS A 385 17.49 -15.34 4.05
CA CYS A 385 17.54 -13.96 3.60
C CYS A 385 18.98 -13.47 3.37
N ALA A 386 19.94 -13.80 4.25
CA ALA A 386 21.34 -13.43 4.07
C ALA A 386 22.01 -14.13 2.89
N LYS A 387 21.62 -15.38 2.58
CA LYS A 387 22.03 -16.10 1.37
C LYS A 387 21.46 -15.46 0.09
N THR A 388 20.19 -15.08 0.10
CA THR A 388 19.55 -14.39 -1.02
C THR A 388 20.18 -13.01 -1.26
N LEU A 389 20.47 -12.25 -0.20
CA LEU A 389 21.19 -10.97 -0.27
C LEU A 389 22.58 -11.08 -0.90
N ILE A 390 23.36 -12.11 -0.54
CA ILE A 390 24.68 -12.28 -1.17
C ILE A 390 24.57 -12.83 -2.59
N LEU A 391 23.56 -13.66 -2.90
CA LEU A 391 23.27 -14.10 -4.26
C LEU A 391 22.95 -12.92 -5.19
N SER A 392 22.16 -11.92 -4.76
CA SER A 392 21.91 -10.69 -5.51
C SER A 392 23.18 -9.96 -5.91
N LEU A 393 24.12 -9.84 -4.97
CA LEU A 393 25.40 -9.18 -5.20
C LEU A 393 26.31 -10.01 -6.11
N GLN A 394 26.26 -11.35 -5.99
CA GLN A 394 26.98 -12.26 -6.89
C GLN A 394 26.44 -12.18 -8.32
N GLN A 395 25.12 -12.07 -8.50
CA GLN A 395 24.48 -11.89 -9.82
C GLN A 395 24.97 -10.60 -10.49
N LEU A 396 24.80 -9.43 -9.85
CA LEU A 396 25.31 -8.14 -10.34
C LEU A 396 26.81 -8.17 -10.67
N PHE A 397 27.60 -8.88 -9.86
CA PHE A 397 29.03 -8.99 -10.08
C PHE A 397 29.40 -9.91 -11.25
N ASN A 398 28.60 -10.95 -11.53
CA ASN A 398 28.75 -11.77 -12.75
C ASN A 398 28.30 -11.00 -14.00
N GLU A 399 27.20 -10.26 -13.92
CA GLU A 399 26.71 -9.36 -14.99
C GLU A 399 27.83 -8.35 -15.36
N LEU A 400 28.38 -7.66 -14.36
CA LEU A 400 29.51 -6.73 -14.55
C LEU A 400 30.77 -7.40 -15.14
N LEU A 401 31.10 -8.63 -14.72
CA LEU A 401 32.21 -9.41 -15.28
C LEU A 401 31.95 -9.88 -16.72
N GLN A 402 30.69 -10.03 -17.13
CA GLN A 402 30.31 -10.40 -18.49
C GLN A 402 30.47 -9.20 -19.43
N ASP A 403 30.08 -8.00 -19.00
CA ASP A 403 30.16 -6.78 -19.81
C ASP A 403 31.57 -6.20 -19.89
N GLN A 404 32.30 -6.13 -18.77
CA GLN A 404 33.62 -5.50 -18.69
C GLN A 404 34.79 -6.50 -18.73
N GLY A 405 34.51 -7.80 -18.62
CA GLY A 405 35.53 -8.85 -18.54
C GLY A 405 36.26 -8.94 -17.19
N PRO A 406 37.23 -9.85 -17.06
CA PRO A 406 37.88 -10.18 -15.78
C PRO A 406 38.89 -9.12 -15.26
N ASN A 407 39.11 -8.03 -15.99
CA ASN A 407 40.04 -6.96 -15.64
C ASN A 407 39.26 -5.69 -15.20
N LEU A 408 38.34 -5.83 -14.24
CA LEU A 408 37.46 -4.74 -13.80
C LEU A 408 38.24 -3.48 -13.36
N ASP A 409 37.79 -2.31 -13.81
CA ASP A 409 38.17 -1.05 -13.18
C ASP A 409 37.44 -0.92 -11.84
N ARG A 410 38.19 -1.09 -10.75
CA ARG A 410 37.71 -1.00 -9.38
C ARG A 410 37.35 0.43 -8.93
N THR A 411 37.67 1.44 -9.74
CA THR A 411 37.23 2.84 -9.56
C THR A 411 35.98 3.20 -10.35
N SER A 412 35.47 2.29 -11.18
CA SER A 412 34.25 2.53 -11.98
C SER A 412 33.00 2.74 -11.12
N SER A 413 32.06 3.53 -11.66
CA SER A 413 30.73 3.77 -11.09
C SER A 413 29.97 2.48 -10.80
N HIS A 414 30.06 1.48 -11.68
CA HIS A 414 29.39 0.19 -11.53
C HIS A 414 29.90 -0.60 -10.31
N VAL A 415 31.22 -0.70 -10.12
CA VAL A 415 31.80 -1.33 -8.91
C VAL A 415 31.41 -0.55 -7.65
N SER A 416 31.39 0.78 -7.71
CA SER A 416 30.94 1.63 -6.60
C SER A 416 29.47 1.41 -6.24
N GLY A 417 28.59 1.28 -7.24
CA GLY A 417 27.15 1.01 -7.06
C GLY A 417 26.87 -0.33 -6.38
N ILE A 418 27.57 -1.40 -6.77
CA ILE A 418 27.46 -2.71 -6.11
C ILE A 418 27.93 -2.62 -4.65
N LYS A 419 28.97 -1.84 -4.35
CA LYS A 419 29.47 -1.61 -2.98
C LYS A 419 28.49 -0.79 -2.13
N GLU A 420 27.82 0.22 -2.69
CA GLU A 420 26.76 0.96 -1.98
C GLU A 420 25.50 0.11 -1.73
N LEU A 421 25.08 -0.73 -2.68
CA LEU A 421 24.01 -1.71 -2.46
C LEU A 421 24.37 -2.69 -1.34
N ALA A 422 25.60 -3.23 -1.35
CA ALA A 422 26.10 -4.09 -0.29
C ALA A 422 26.16 -3.41 1.08
N ARG A 423 26.54 -2.12 1.14
CA ARG A 423 26.50 -1.30 2.35
C ARG A 423 25.10 -1.14 2.91
N ARG A 424 24.10 -0.89 2.06
CA ARG A 424 22.68 -0.82 2.46
C ARG A 424 22.14 -2.18 2.91
N PHE A 425 22.49 -3.26 2.22
CA PHE A 425 22.20 -4.61 2.69
C PHE A 425 22.85 -4.90 4.06
N ALA A 426 24.07 -4.44 4.31
CA ALA A 426 24.71 -4.58 5.62
C ALA A 426 23.94 -3.86 6.74
N LEU A 427 23.32 -2.70 6.46
CA LEU A 427 22.45 -2.00 7.43
C LEU A 427 21.22 -2.84 7.84
N THR A 428 20.69 -3.72 6.98
CA THR A 428 19.51 -4.54 7.28
C THR A 428 19.72 -5.54 8.42
N PHE A 429 20.97 -5.85 8.79
CA PHE A 429 21.30 -6.68 9.97
C PHE A 429 21.25 -5.90 11.30
N GLY A 430 20.92 -4.61 11.27
CA GLY A 430 20.71 -3.79 12.47
C GLY A 430 21.98 -3.51 13.27
N LEU A 431 21.82 -3.31 14.58
CA LEU A 431 22.91 -3.13 15.55
C LEU A 431 23.11 -4.35 16.47
N ASP A 432 22.07 -5.18 16.66
CA ASP A 432 22.17 -6.43 17.41
C ASP A 432 22.85 -7.51 16.56
N GLN A 433 24.18 -7.52 16.65
CA GLN A 433 25.03 -8.53 16.03
C GLN A 433 24.74 -9.95 16.58
N ILE A 434 24.20 -10.09 17.79
CA ILE A 434 23.92 -11.41 18.40
C ILE A 434 22.69 -12.02 17.71
N LYS A 435 21.60 -11.25 17.54
CA LYS A 435 20.38 -11.65 16.82
C LYS A 435 20.59 -12.00 15.34
N THR A 436 21.74 -11.64 14.75
CA THR A 436 22.06 -11.83 13.31
C THR A 436 23.36 -12.61 13.05
N ARG A 437 24.08 -13.03 14.11
CA ARG A 437 25.42 -13.64 14.08
C ARG A 437 25.61 -14.70 13.00
N GLU A 438 24.74 -15.71 12.97
CA GLU A 438 24.88 -16.87 12.08
C GLU A 438 24.57 -16.53 10.61
N ALA A 439 23.62 -15.63 10.38
CA ALA A 439 23.27 -15.13 9.06
C ALA A 439 24.45 -14.36 8.44
N VAL A 440 25.04 -13.41 9.17
CA VAL A 440 26.22 -12.66 8.71
C VAL A 440 27.45 -13.57 8.54
N ALA A 441 27.66 -14.52 9.46
CA ALA A 441 28.75 -15.49 9.34
C ALA A 441 28.57 -16.47 8.16
N THR A 442 27.34 -16.70 7.70
CA THR A 442 27.03 -17.51 6.51
C THR A 442 27.25 -16.70 5.24
N LEU A 443 26.70 -15.48 5.16
CA LEU A 443 26.94 -14.52 4.08
C LEU A 443 28.44 -14.36 3.74
N HIS A 444 29.30 -14.33 4.76
CA HIS A 444 30.75 -14.28 4.54
C HIS A 444 31.37 -15.58 4.02
N LYS A 445 30.86 -16.78 4.35
CA LYS A 445 31.35 -18.04 3.77
C LYS A 445 30.99 -18.12 2.30
N ASP A 446 29.71 -17.91 1.98
CA ASP A 446 29.16 -17.98 0.64
C ASP A 446 29.83 -16.93 -0.28
N GLY A 447 30.13 -15.74 0.24
CA GLY A 447 30.90 -14.71 -0.47
C GLY A 447 32.39 -15.03 -0.67
N ILE A 448 33.05 -15.71 0.28
CA ILE A 448 34.42 -16.22 0.12
C ILE A 448 34.43 -17.33 -0.94
N GLU A 449 33.50 -18.29 -0.86
CA GLU A 449 33.39 -19.40 -1.81
C GLU A 449 33.14 -18.90 -3.23
N PHE A 450 32.34 -17.84 -3.41
CA PHE A 450 32.18 -17.16 -4.69
C PHE A 450 33.48 -16.50 -5.18
N ALA A 451 34.20 -15.78 -4.32
CA ALA A 451 35.45 -15.09 -4.68
C ALA A 451 36.56 -16.05 -5.16
N PHE A 452 36.57 -17.30 -4.67
CA PHE A 452 37.53 -18.35 -5.03
C PHE A 452 36.95 -19.46 -5.92
N LYS A 453 35.71 -19.31 -6.42
CA LYS A 453 34.97 -20.32 -7.20
C LYS A 453 35.70 -20.80 -8.46
N TYR A 454 36.48 -19.91 -9.08
CA TYR A 454 37.23 -20.19 -10.31
C TYR A 454 38.72 -19.85 -10.13
N GLN A 455 39.60 -20.75 -10.56
CA GLN A 455 41.03 -20.46 -10.67
C GLN A 455 41.30 -19.56 -11.90
N ASN A 456 42.34 -18.73 -11.85
CA ASN A 456 42.68 -17.89 -13.00
C ASN A 456 43.24 -18.74 -14.16
N PRO A 457 42.70 -18.67 -15.40
CA PRO A 457 43.21 -19.42 -16.54
C PRO A 457 44.68 -19.15 -16.91
N LYS A 458 45.26 -18.04 -16.45
CA LYS A 458 46.67 -17.69 -16.64
C LYS A 458 47.62 -18.37 -15.64
N GLY A 459 47.09 -19.10 -14.66
CA GLY A 459 47.83 -19.82 -13.62
C GLY A 459 47.69 -19.21 -12.22
N VAL A 460 48.13 -19.97 -11.21
CA VAL A 460 47.95 -19.67 -9.77
C VAL A 460 48.66 -18.41 -9.27
N GLU A 461 49.57 -17.83 -10.06
CA GLU A 461 50.22 -16.56 -9.74
C GLU A 461 49.35 -15.33 -10.03
N PHE A 462 48.23 -15.50 -10.74
CA PHE A 462 47.27 -14.43 -11.04
C PHE A 462 46.04 -14.52 -10.12
N PRO A 463 45.44 -13.39 -9.72
CA PRO A 463 44.28 -13.38 -8.83
C PRO A 463 43.08 -14.11 -9.47
N PRO A 464 42.29 -14.88 -8.69
CA PRO A 464 41.02 -15.45 -9.14
C PRO A 464 40.12 -14.39 -9.82
N PRO A 465 39.35 -14.74 -10.88
CA PRO A 465 38.51 -13.78 -11.59
C PRO A 465 37.53 -13.03 -10.68
N ASN A 466 37.03 -13.72 -9.64
CA ASN A 466 36.04 -13.18 -8.71
C ASN A 466 36.68 -12.48 -7.48
N LEU A 467 38.02 -12.34 -7.41
CA LEU A 467 38.70 -11.85 -6.20
C LEU A 467 38.28 -10.43 -5.79
N ALA A 468 37.95 -9.56 -6.75
CA ALA A 468 37.49 -8.20 -6.46
C ALA A 468 36.13 -8.15 -5.74
N PHE A 469 35.34 -9.24 -5.74
CA PHE A 469 34.12 -9.35 -4.93
C PHE A 469 34.40 -9.23 -3.42
N LEU A 470 35.64 -9.51 -2.97
CA LEU A 470 36.03 -9.31 -1.57
C LEU A 470 35.97 -7.83 -1.13
N GLU A 471 36.01 -6.86 -2.05
CA GLU A 471 35.74 -5.46 -1.71
C GLU A 471 34.25 -5.24 -1.39
N VAL A 472 33.34 -5.84 -2.16
CA VAL A 472 31.88 -5.82 -1.89
C VAL A 472 31.58 -6.51 -0.56
N LEU A 473 32.20 -7.67 -0.33
CA LEU A 473 32.07 -8.44 0.91
C LEU A 473 32.63 -7.70 2.14
N SER A 474 33.54 -6.73 1.95
CA SER A 474 34.16 -6.00 3.06
C SER A 474 33.20 -5.04 3.79
N GLU A 475 32.16 -4.53 3.13
CA GLU A 475 31.12 -3.67 3.75
C GLU A 475 30.41 -4.40 4.92
N PHE A 476 30.12 -5.69 4.74
CA PHE A 476 29.50 -6.56 5.75
C PHE A 476 30.43 -6.90 6.93
N SER A 477 31.76 -6.72 6.79
CA SER A 477 32.73 -7.04 7.85
C SER A 477 32.53 -6.21 9.12
N SER A 478 31.80 -5.08 9.03
CA SER A 478 31.37 -4.26 10.15
C SER A 478 30.34 -4.94 11.07
N LYS A 479 29.59 -5.93 10.56
CA LYS A 479 28.49 -6.61 11.25
C LYS A 479 28.89 -7.94 11.92
N LEU A 480 30.08 -8.48 11.62
CA LEU A 480 30.64 -9.64 12.32
C LEU A 480 31.08 -9.28 13.74
N LEU A 481 30.72 -10.11 14.73
CA LEU A 481 31.30 -10.02 16.06
C LEU A 481 32.80 -10.32 16.01
N ARG A 482 33.55 -9.74 16.95
CA ARG A 482 35.00 -9.94 17.15
C ARG A 482 35.44 -11.41 17.27
N GLN A 483 34.56 -12.31 17.71
CA GLN A 483 34.84 -13.76 17.72
C GLN A 483 34.74 -14.35 16.31
N ASP A 484 33.67 -14.05 15.58
CA ASP A 484 33.40 -14.65 14.27
C ASP A 484 34.30 -14.08 13.18
N LYS A 485 34.80 -12.85 13.33
CA LYS A 485 35.89 -12.33 12.49
C LYS A 485 37.09 -13.27 12.44
N LYS A 486 37.47 -13.90 13.57
CA LYS A 486 38.53 -14.92 13.60
C LYS A 486 38.10 -16.21 12.89
N THR A 487 36.86 -16.66 13.10
CA THR A 487 36.33 -17.87 12.46
C THR A 487 36.25 -17.73 10.93
N VAL A 488 35.82 -16.56 10.44
CA VAL A 488 35.76 -16.21 9.01
C VAL A 488 37.17 -16.02 8.44
N HIS A 489 38.10 -15.42 9.19
CA HIS A 489 39.52 -15.34 8.78
C HIS A 489 40.16 -16.74 8.64
N SER A 490 39.95 -17.64 9.61
CA SER A 490 40.36 -19.05 9.52
C SER A 490 39.54 -19.89 8.53
N TYR A 491 38.48 -19.33 7.93
CA TYR A 491 37.79 -19.90 6.77
C TYR A 491 38.46 -19.44 5.47
N LEU A 492 38.68 -18.13 5.33
CA LEU A 492 39.40 -17.50 4.22
C LEU A 492 40.79 -18.13 4.01
N GLU A 493 41.54 -18.38 5.07
CA GLU A 493 42.88 -19.01 5.01
C GLU A 493 42.87 -20.40 4.34
N LYS A 494 41.74 -21.10 4.26
CA LYS A 494 41.63 -22.40 3.55
C LYS A 494 41.64 -22.27 2.03
N PHE A 495 41.35 -21.07 1.50
CA PHE A 495 41.33 -20.76 0.07
C PHE A 495 42.59 -20.01 -0.38
N MET A 496 43.45 -19.60 0.57
CA MET A 496 44.68 -18.86 0.31
C MET A 496 45.89 -19.80 0.25
N THR A 497 46.81 -19.57 -0.69
CA THR A 497 48.15 -20.17 -0.67
C THR A 497 49.15 -19.27 0.07
N GLU A 498 50.29 -19.83 0.47
CA GLU A 498 51.39 -19.05 1.06
C GLU A 498 51.83 -17.90 0.13
N GLN A 499 51.92 -18.18 -1.18
CA GLN A 499 52.26 -17.18 -2.20
C GLN A 499 51.24 -16.03 -2.22
N MET A 500 49.94 -16.30 -2.09
CA MET A 500 48.88 -15.28 -2.04
C MET A 500 48.96 -14.42 -0.76
N MET A 501 49.52 -14.94 0.34
CA MET A 501 49.74 -14.17 1.58
C MET A 501 50.94 -13.21 1.48
N GLU A 502 51.86 -13.44 0.55
CA GLU A 502 53.06 -12.62 0.36
C GLU A 502 52.90 -11.52 -0.70
N ARG A 503 51.99 -11.67 -1.67
CA ARG A 503 51.72 -10.66 -2.71
C ARG A 503 51.31 -9.31 -2.13
N ARG A 504 51.78 -8.21 -2.75
CA ARG A 504 51.48 -6.81 -2.37
C ARG A 504 51.10 -5.91 -3.56
N GLU A 505 50.93 -6.51 -4.74
CA GLU A 505 50.55 -5.81 -5.98
C GLU A 505 49.08 -5.37 -5.92
N ASP A 506 48.71 -4.25 -6.57
CA ASP A 506 47.37 -3.65 -6.45
C ASP A 506 46.21 -4.59 -6.86
N VAL A 507 46.48 -5.56 -7.74
CA VAL A 507 45.51 -6.58 -8.16
C VAL A 507 45.12 -7.57 -7.05
N TRP A 508 45.91 -7.63 -5.97
CA TRP A 508 45.63 -8.41 -4.76
C TRP A 508 45.03 -7.57 -3.62
N LEU A 509 44.89 -6.25 -3.80
CA LEU A 509 44.36 -5.33 -2.78
C LEU A 509 42.97 -5.73 -2.24
N PRO A 510 42.00 -6.28 -3.03
CA PRO A 510 40.74 -6.79 -2.48
C PRO A 510 40.92 -7.80 -1.35
N LEU A 511 41.84 -8.75 -1.51
CA LEU A 511 42.16 -9.79 -0.54
C LEU A 511 42.86 -9.21 0.70
N ILE A 512 43.80 -8.28 0.49
CA ILE A 512 44.53 -7.60 1.57
C ILE A 512 43.56 -6.78 2.43
N SER A 513 42.70 -5.97 1.82
CA SER A 513 41.72 -5.13 2.50
C SER A 513 40.68 -5.95 3.27
N TYR A 514 40.10 -6.98 2.64
CA TYR A 514 39.14 -7.88 3.29
C TYR A 514 39.78 -8.62 4.47
N ARG A 515 40.97 -9.21 4.29
CA ARG A 515 41.73 -9.87 5.37
C ARG A 515 42.03 -8.90 6.53
N ASN A 516 42.39 -7.65 6.24
CA ASN A 516 42.65 -6.65 7.26
C ASN A 516 41.38 -6.28 8.06
N SER A 517 40.22 -6.16 7.40
CA SER A 517 38.94 -5.84 8.08
C SER A 517 38.46 -6.91 9.06
N LEU A 518 38.90 -8.15 8.88
CA LEU A 518 38.70 -9.26 9.83
C LEU A 518 39.71 -9.21 11.00
N LEU A 519 40.90 -8.64 10.79
CA LEU A 519 41.98 -8.60 11.79
C LEU A 519 41.93 -7.36 12.71
N THR A 520 41.40 -6.22 12.26
CA THR A 520 41.44 -4.93 13.01
C THR A 520 40.61 -4.89 14.31
N GLY A 521 39.88 -5.93 14.66
CA GLY A 521 39.26 -6.09 16.00
C GLY A 521 40.26 -6.45 17.12
N GLY A 522 41.47 -5.88 17.07
CA GLY A 522 42.67 -6.33 17.79
C GLY A 522 42.84 -5.79 19.21
N ASP A 523 43.31 -4.55 19.35
CA ASP A 523 44.12 -4.20 20.54
C ASP A 523 43.69 -2.97 21.37
N GLU A 524 42.74 -2.14 20.92
CA GLU A 524 42.52 -0.83 21.55
C GLU A 524 41.94 -0.89 23.00
N ASP A 525 41.07 -1.86 23.30
CA ASP A 525 40.46 -2.01 24.65
C ASP A 525 41.43 -2.46 25.77
N ARG A 526 42.72 -2.65 25.50
CA ARG A 526 43.67 -3.23 26.48
C ARG A 526 44.45 -2.24 27.35
N MET A 527 44.10 -0.94 27.33
CA MET A 527 44.78 0.10 28.13
C MET A 527 43.89 0.80 29.19
N SER A 528 43.18 0.04 30.05
CA SER A 528 42.28 0.67 31.03
C SER A 528 42.14 0.02 32.43
N VAL A 529 43.05 -0.86 32.90
CA VAL A 529 43.07 -1.26 34.35
C VAL A 529 44.44 -1.68 34.92
N THR A 530 44.78 -1.11 36.09
CA THR A 530 45.90 -1.46 37.01
C THR A 530 47.33 -1.20 36.46
N SER A 531 48.37 -0.88 37.24
CA SER A 531 48.57 -0.71 38.70
C SER A 531 49.42 0.54 39.00
N GLY A 532 49.46 1.04 40.25
CA GLY A 532 50.19 2.27 40.62
C GLY A 532 51.50 2.07 41.41
N SER A 533 52.26 3.18 41.56
CA SER A 533 53.48 3.39 42.40
C SER A 533 54.76 2.65 41.94
N SER A 534 55.90 3.27 41.60
CA SER A 534 56.70 4.22 42.41
C SER A 534 57.91 4.80 41.62
N SER A 535 58.32 6.06 41.89
CA SER A 535 59.70 6.66 41.83
C SER A 535 60.62 6.46 40.58
N SER A 536 61.39 7.44 40.04
CA SER A 536 61.86 8.75 40.55
C SER A 536 62.48 9.70 39.49
N LYS A 537 62.52 11.02 39.78
CA LYS A 537 63.50 12.09 39.34
C LYS A 537 63.81 12.23 37.83
N ALA A 538 63.55 13.35 37.15
CA ALA A 538 63.94 14.77 37.38
C ALA A 538 62.93 15.70 36.65
N GLY A 539 62.69 17.00 36.92
CA GLY A 539 63.53 18.17 37.24
C GLY A 539 63.30 19.24 36.13
N SER A 540 63.17 20.57 36.34
CA SER A 540 63.24 21.42 37.55
C SER A 540 62.73 22.86 37.24
N VAL A 541 62.55 23.74 38.28
CA VAL A 541 62.36 25.23 38.21
C VAL A 541 61.00 25.74 37.64
N ARG A 542 60.24 26.75 38.13
CA ARG A 542 60.18 27.73 39.27
C ARG A 542 58.66 28.03 39.52
N SER A 543 58.04 28.18 40.71
CA SER A 543 58.18 29.18 41.80
C SER A 543 58.13 30.67 41.37
N LYS A 544 57.37 31.61 41.99
CA LYS A 544 56.54 31.57 43.24
C LYS A 544 55.69 32.86 43.45
N LYS A 545 54.68 32.75 44.34
CA LYS A 545 54.00 33.73 45.27
C LYS A 545 52.65 34.36 44.85
N GLY A 546 51.71 34.66 45.76
CA GLY A 546 51.63 34.31 47.20
C GLY A 546 50.50 35.01 48.02
N ARG A 547 49.73 34.21 48.80
CA ARG A 547 48.72 34.53 49.87
C ARG A 547 49.23 35.53 50.95
N PRO A 548 48.40 36.20 51.82
CA PRO A 548 47.29 35.66 52.66
C PRO A 548 46.05 36.60 52.92
N PRO A 549 45.08 36.27 53.82
CA PRO A 549 43.73 36.88 53.88
C PRO A 549 43.24 37.46 55.25
N LEU A 550 41.92 37.73 55.35
CA LEU A 550 41.01 37.93 56.54
C LEU A 550 40.70 39.36 57.10
N HIS A 551 39.40 39.70 57.10
CA HIS A 551 38.60 40.49 58.08
C HIS A 551 39.04 41.95 58.46
N LYS A 552 38.15 42.91 58.81
CA LYS A 552 36.86 42.84 59.53
C LYS A 552 36.10 44.21 59.50
N LYS A 553 34.75 44.19 59.65
CA LYS A 553 33.86 45.30 60.11
C LYS A 553 33.71 46.52 59.15
N ARG A 554 32.61 47.31 59.19
CA ARG A 554 31.46 47.45 60.13
C ARG A 554 30.24 48.09 59.41
N ILE A 555 29.00 47.83 59.88
CA ILE A 555 27.84 48.76 60.16
C ILE A 555 27.64 49.95 59.18
N ASP A 556 26.46 50.26 58.60
CA ASP A 556 25.04 50.16 59.04
C ASP A 556 24.08 49.68 57.89
N GLY A 557 22.80 49.42 58.19
CA GLY A 557 21.71 49.53 57.19
C GLY A 557 20.71 48.35 57.07
N GLU A 558 19.55 48.52 57.70
CA GLU A 558 18.21 47.96 57.36
C GLU A 558 17.98 46.42 57.29
N GLU A 559 17.33 45.95 58.36
CA GLU A 559 16.66 44.66 58.60
C GLU A 559 15.30 44.61 57.83
N GLU A 560 14.49 43.55 57.70
CA GLU A 560 14.55 42.07 57.85
C GLU A 560 13.40 41.49 56.95
N SER A 561 12.97 40.22 56.86
CA SER A 561 13.19 38.97 57.61
C SER A 561 13.06 37.75 56.66
N VAL A 562 12.70 36.56 57.16
CA VAL A 562 12.40 35.33 56.40
C VAL A 562 11.09 34.68 56.90
N GLU A 563 10.53 33.74 56.12
CA GLU A 563 9.68 32.61 56.55
C GLU A 563 8.14 32.76 56.51
N GLY A 564 7.43 31.67 56.12
CA GLY A 564 6.06 31.42 56.60
C GLY A 564 4.90 31.20 55.59
N SER A 565 4.68 29.93 55.20
CA SER A 565 3.39 29.22 55.39
C SER A 565 2.02 29.76 54.85
N TRP A 566 1.52 29.11 53.80
CA TRP A 566 0.13 28.60 53.59
C TRP A 566 -1.14 29.53 53.50
N LEU A 567 -1.96 29.23 52.47
CA LEU A 567 -3.45 29.31 52.36
C LEU A 567 -4.23 30.64 52.03
N MET A 568 -4.84 30.62 50.83
CA MET A 568 -6.26 30.97 50.47
C MET A 568 -6.80 32.43 50.37
N ARG A 569 -7.31 32.71 49.15
CA ARG A 569 -8.55 33.45 48.73
C ARG A 569 -8.66 35.00 48.71
N ASN A 570 -9.13 35.48 47.53
CA ASN A 570 -10.05 36.61 47.25
C ASN A 570 -9.54 38.06 47.56
N ASP A 571 -9.99 39.16 46.90
CA ASP A 571 -11.03 39.34 45.85
C ASP A 571 -10.84 40.61 44.96
N THR A 572 -11.64 40.70 43.87
CA THR A 572 -12.13 41.92 43.14
C THR A 572 -11.22 43.01 42.51
N LEU A 573 -11.27 43.11 41.16
CA LEU A 573 -11.63 44.28 40.30
C LEU A 573 -10.76 45.60 40.30
N PRO A 574 -10.90 46.56 39.34
CA PRO A 574 -11.96 46.76 38.33
C PRO A 574 -11.55 47.03 36.85
N THR A 575 -12.57 47.08 35.98
CA THR A 575 -12.55 47.55 34.57
C THR A 575 -12.79 49.07 34.42
N PRO A 576 -12.70 49.63 33.20
CA PRO A 576 -13.88 50.35 32.70
C PRO A 576 -14.25 50.15 31.22
N GLN A 577 -15.46 50.64 30.88
CA GLN A 577 -16.12 50.73 29.56
C GLN A 577 -16.54 52.20 29.32
N LEU A 578 -17.09 52.71 28.20
CA LEU A 578 -17.55 52.22 26.88
C LEU A 578 -17.67 53.47 25.95
N THR A 579 -17.86 53.35 24.62
CA THR A 579 -18.85 54.17 23.85
C THR A 579 -19.00 53.76 22.37
N SER A 580 -20.02 54.32 21.70
CA SER A 580 -20.46 54.03 20.32
C SER A 580 -21.02 55.29 19.66
N THR A 581 -20.95 55.40 18.32
CA THR A 581 -21.80 56.31 17.51
C THR A 581 -22.04 55.78 16.09
N VAL A 582 -22.98 56.42 15.39
CA VAL A 582 -23.61 55.97 14.12
C VAL A 582 -23.56 57.13 13.11
N LEU A 583 -23.47 56.87 11.78
CA LEU A 583 -24.30 57.49 10.70
C LEU A 583 -23.76 57.35 9.25
N ARG A 584 -24.60 56.75 8.39
CA ARG A 584 -25.09 57.23 7.05
C ARG A 584 -24.18 57.53 5.83
N GLU A 585 -24.86 57.40 4.67
CA GLU A 585 -24.71 58.12 3.38
C GLU A 585 -23.65 57.71 2.33
N ASN A 586 -24.15 57.00 1.30
CA ASN A 586 -23.78 57.07 -0.13
C ASN A 586 -24.40 58.39 -0.71
N PRO A 587 -23.91 59.09 -1.78
CA PRO A 587 -23.69 58.50 -3.12
C PRO A 587 -22.71 59.21 -4.12
N ARG A 588 -22.68 58.74 -5.40
CA ARG A 588 -22.27 59.45 -6.65
C ARG A 588 -20.75 59.71 -6.90
N GLN A 589 -20.21 59.91 -8.12
CA GLN A 589 -20.59 59.60 -9.53
C GLN A 589 -19.39 59.87 -10.50
N ALA A 590 -19.27 59.10 -11.60
CA ALA A 590 -18.62 59.44 -12.90
C ALA A 590 -17.12 59.87 -12.89
N ALA A 591 -16.37 59.98 -14.00
CA ALA A 591 -16.55 59.70 -15.45
C ALA A 591 -15.25 58.97 -15.97
N GLU A 592 -14.95 58.67 -17.24
CA GLU A 592 -15.15 59.36 -18.55
C GLU A 592 -15.31 58.40 -19.77
N HIS A 593 -15.78 59.01 -20.87
CA HIS A 593 -16.09 58.61 -22.26
C HIS A 593 -15.24 57.49 -22.98
N ILE A 594 -15.76 56.67 -23.92
CA ILE A 594 -16.60 56.87 -25.17
C ILE A 594 -15.75 57.52 -26.29
N PRO A 595 -15.69 57.03 -27.57
CA PRO A 595 -16.79 56.69 -28.51
C PRO A 595 -16.62 55.35 -29.33
N ASP A 596 -17.46 54.90 -30.29
CA ASP A 596 -18.80 55.30 -30.82
C ASP A 596 -19.51 54.14 -31.58
N GLN A 597 -20.85 54.25 -31.74
CA GLN A 597 -21.74 53.74 -32.84
C GLN A 597 -21.75 52.22 -33.23
N ASP A 598 -22.83 51.61 -33.78
CA ASP A 598 -24.09 52.16 -34.32
C ASP A 598 -25.30 51.17 -34.27
N SER A 599 -26.51 51.68 -34.59
CA SER A 599 -27.77 50.99 -34.98
C SER A 599 -28.73 50.36 -33.94
N GLU A 600 -30.02 50.72 -34.08
CA GLU A 600 -31.25 50.33 -33.35
C GLU A 600 -32.29 49.71 -34.37
N PRO A 601 -33.63 49.53 -34.16
CA PRO A 601 -34.51 49.65 -32.96
C PRO A 601 -35.57 48.53 -32.73
N GLY A 602 -36.26 48.58 -31.58
CA GLY A 602 -37.67 48.16 -31.39
C GLY A 602 -37.95 46.78 -30.73
N SER A 603 -38.96 46.60 -29.86
CA SER A 603 -39.97 47.55 -29.31
C SER A 603 -40.55 47.10 -27.95
N GLU A 604 -41.11 48.06 -27.17
CA GLU A 604 -41.82 47.89 -25.88
C GLU A 604 -43.28 47.34 -26.08
N SER A 605 -44.19 47.12 -25.11
CA SER A 605 -44.31 47.29 -23.64
C SER A 605 -45.22 46.14 -23.06
N ASP A 606 -45.83 46.04 -21.87
CA ASP A 606 -46.03 46.80 -20.59
C ASP A 606 -46.32 45.74 -19.46
N TYR A 607 -46.08 45.96 -18.16
CA TYR A 607 -46.99 46.49 -17.11
C TYR A 607 -48.50 46.09 -17.18
N VAL A 608 -49.24 45.80 -16.09
CA VAL A 608 -49.05 45.87 -14.61
C VAL A 608 -49.61 44.55 -13.97
N HIS A 609 -49.77 44.27 -12.66
CA HIS A 609 -49.90 45.06 -11.41
C HIS A 609 -49.45 44.25 -10.16
N ASN A 610 -49.71 44.76 -8.95
CA ASN A 610 -49.47 44.16 -7.61
C ASN A 610 -50.86 44.02 -6.87
N PRO A 611 -51.07 43.93 -5.51
CA PRO A 611 -50.14 43.95 -4.37
C PRO A 611 -50.40 43.01 -3.15
N GLN A 612 -49.33 42.75 -2.37
CA GLN A 612 -49.29 42.66 -0.88
C GLN A 612 -50.09 41.53 -0.15
N MET A 613 -49.81 41.12 1.11
CA MET A 613 -48.81 41.54 2.11
C MET A 613 -48.43 40.43 3.12
N GLN A 614 -47.21 40.53 3.67
CA GLN A 614 -46.73 40.15 5.03
C GLN A 614 -47.02 38.77 5.68
N MET A 615 -45.93 38.15 6.12
CA MET A 615 -45.86 37.18 7.23
C MET A 615 -45.77 37.90 8.60
N SER A 616 -46.21 37.24 9.68
CA SER A 616 -45.52 37.32 10.98
C SER A 616 -45.92 36.17 11.93
N TRP A 617 -44.98 35.74 12.79
CA TRP A 617 -45.19 34.86 13.93
C TRP A 617 -44.74 35.59 15.21
N LEU A 618 -45.51 35.47 16.30
CA LEU A 618 -45.11 35.24 17.71
C LEU A 618 -46.19 35.76 18.69
N GLY A 619 -46.41 35.03 19.79
CA GLY A 619 -47.26 35.44 20.92
C GLY A 619 -47.40 34.30 21.94
N GLN A 620 -46.94 34.51 23.18
CA GLN A 620 -46.82 33.45 24.19
C GLN A 620 -47.93 33.47 25.27
N GLN A 621 -48.24 32.26 25.74
CA GLN A 621 -48.67 31.89 27.11
C GLN A 621 -49.84 32.62 27.79
N LYS A 622 -50.81 31.83 28.25
CA LYS A 622 -51.05 31.72 29.70
C LYS A 622 -51.52 30.32 30.14
N LEU A 623 -51.61 30.14 31.45
CA LEU A 623 -51.70 28.89 32.22
C LEU A 623 -53.07 28.77 32.89
N GLU A 624 -53.61 27.55 33.02
CA GLU A 624 -54.30 27.08 34.25
C GLU A 624 -54.45 25.54 34.29
N GLU A 625 -54.74 24.99 35.47
CA GLU A 625 -54.64 23.55 35.79
C GLU A 625 -56.01 22.81 35.80
N VAL A 626 -56.00 21.47 35.91
CA VAL A 626 -56.66 20.70 37.01
C VAL A 626 -56.33 19.19 36.92
N ASN A 627 -55.31 18.79 37.70
CA ASN A 627 -55.30 17.66 38.65
C ASN A 627 -56.19 16.41 38.44
N ARG A 628 -55.57 15.22 38.27
CA ARG A 628 -55.82 14.06 39.17
C ARG A 628 -54.72 12.97 39.20
N LYS A 629 -54.57 12.35 40.38
CA LYS A 629 -53.74 11.16 40.71
C LYS A 629 -54.57 9.87 40.50
N ASP A 630 -54.12 8.62 40.65
CA ASP A 630 -53.12 7.95 41.51
C ASP A 630 -52.53 6.72 40.74
N ARG A 631 -51.26 6.27 40.84
CA ARG A 631 -50.39 5.84 41.97
C ARG A 631 -50.57 4.36 42.38
N THR A 632 -49.65 3.49 41.94
CA THR A 632 -48.99 2.35 42.65
C THR A 632 -48.27 1.46 41.60
N GLY A 633 -47.11 0.84 41.82
CA GLY A 633 -46.11 1.04 42.88
C GLY A 633 -45.85 -0.19 43.77
N MET A 634 -45.02 -1.15 43.33
CA MET A 634 -44.35 -2.11 44.22
C MET A 634 -43.07 -2.70 43.58
N ASN A 635 -41.97 -2.73 44.35
CA ASN A 635 -40.77 -3.54 44.10
C ASN A 635 -40.84 -4.80 44.99
N TYR A 636 -40.24 -5.94 44.60
CA TYR A 636 -39.02 -6.45 45.26
C TYR A 636 -38.53 -7.85 44.81
N MET A 637 -37.20 -8.00 44.92
CA MET A 637 -36.39 -9.22 45.09
C MET A 637 -36.24 -10.19 43.89
N LYS A 638 -35.07 -10.73 43.51
CA LYS A 638 -33.67 -10.86 44.04
C LYS A 638 -33.33 -12.34 44.30
N ALA A 639 -32.42 -12.87 43.50
CA ALA A 639 -31.60 -14.05 43.81
C ALA A 639 -30.11 -13.71 43.60
N ARG A 640 -29.22 -14.39 44.33
CA ARG A 640 -27.76 -14.14 44.33
C ARG A 640 -27.03 -15.48 44.53
N SER A 641 -26.10 -15.81 43.65
CA SER A 641 -24.85 -16.57 43.91
C SER A 641 -24.11 -16.76 42.58
N GLY A 642 -22.78 -16.84 42.54
CA GLY A 642 -21.79 -16.66 43.62
C GLY A 642 -20.40 -16.80 43.02
N GLY A 643 -19.53 -15.81 43.22
CA GLY A 643 -18.23 -15.75 42.53
C GLY A 643 -17.10 -16.47 43.27
N VAL A 644 -16.10 -16.92 42.50
CA VAL A 644 -14.77 -17.30 43.01
C VAL A 644 -13.74 -16.40 42.34
N ARG A 645 -12.92 -15.72 43.15
CA ARG A 645 -11.68 -15.09 42.67
C ARG A 645 -10.58 -16.15 42.62
N GLN A 646 -9.80 -16.17 41.56
CA GLN A 646 -8.45 -16.70 41.63
C GLN A 646 -7.47 -15.76 40.93
N THR A 647 -6.36 -15.48 41.60
CA THR A 647 -5.29 -14.63 41.11
C THR A 647 -4.20 -15.50 40.49
N VAL A 648 -3.89 -15.28 39.21
CA VAL A 648 -2.61 -15.69 38.62
C VAL A 648 -1.87 -14.43 38.18
N ARG A 649 -0.56 -14.41 38.43
CA ARG A 649 0.34 -13.29 38.18
C ARG A 649 1.42 -13.81 37.24
N GLY A 650 1.22 -13.65 35.94
CA GLY A 650 2.19 -13.97 34.90
C GLY A 650 2.81 -12.68 34.36
N LEU A 651 4.10 -12.70 34.08
CA LEU A 651 4.79 -11.66 33.32
C LEU A 651 4.74 -12.04 31.85
N MET A 652 4.28 -11.14 31.01
CA MET A 652 4.66 -11.04 29.61
C MET A 652 5.15 -9.61 29.42
N GLU A 653 6.33 -9.46 28.85
CA GLU A 653 6.95 -8.18 28.54
C GLU A 653 6.70 -7.93 27.05
N ASP A 654 5.97 -6.87 26.72
CA ASP A 654 5.60 -6.54 25.34
C ASP A 654 6.80 -5.98 24.58
N ASP A 655 7.61 -6.89 24.01
CA ASP A 655 8.80 -6.60 23.20
C ASP A 655 8.42 -6.07 21.80
N ALA A 656 7.75 -4.91 21.77
CA ALA A 656 7.46 -4.16 20.55
C ALA A 656 8.74 -3.49 20.02
N GLU A 657 9.47 -4.17 19.13
CA GLU A 657 10.63 -3.58 18.45
C GLU A 657 10.22 -2.34 17.62
N PRO A 658 10.91 -1.19 17.77
CA PRO A 658 10.57 0.03 17.03
C PRO A 658 10.91 -0.10 15.54
N ILE A 659 10.05 0.48 14.69
CA ILE A 659 10.22 0.50 13.24
C ILE A 659 11.45 1.35 12.87
N PHE A 660 12.43 0.74 12.19
CA PHE A 660 13.71 1.37 11.82
C PHE A 660 13.62 2.12 10.48
N GLU A 661 13.00 3.30 10.47
CA GLU A 661 12.89 4.15 9.26
C GLU A 661 14.09 5.07 9.02
N ASP A 662 14.51 5.86 10.03
CA ASP A 662 15.46 6.95 9.85
C ASP A 662 16.88 6.54 9.44
N VAL A 663 17.30 5.30 9.74
CA VAL A 663 18.69 4.84 9.57
C VAL A 663 19.14 4.84 8.10
N MET A 664 18.21 4.73 7.15
CA MET A 664 18.51 4.66 5.72
C MET A 664 18.73 6.04 5.06
N MET A 665 18.47 7.15 5.77
CA MET A 665 18.40 8.50 5.17
C MET A 665 19.60 9.41 5.49
N SER A 666 20.53 8.98 6.35
CA SER A 666 21.59 9.85 6.89
C SER A 666 22.96 9.70 6.17
N SER A 667 23.01 9.94 4.86
CA SER A 667 24.29 10.01 4.10
C SER A 667 24.31 11.05 2.97
N ARG A 668 23.34 11.99 2.93
CA ARG A 668 23.28 13.07 1.92
C ARG A 668 24.01 14.34 2.39
N GLY A 669 25.31 14.24 2.69
CA GLY A 669 26.01 15.30 3.43
C GLY A 669 27.53 15.37 3.31
N GLN A 670 28.12 15.09 2.14
CA GLN A 670 29.53 15.41 1.84
C GLN A 670 29.83 15.35 0.32
N LEU A 671 29.25 16.28 -0.46
CA LEU A 671 29.50 16.42 -1.92
C LEU A 671 29.49 17.89 -2.38
N GLU A 672 30.27 18.75 -1.71
CA GLU A 672 30.60 20.10 -2.16
C GLU A 672 32.09 20.38 -1.88
N ASP A 673 32.98 19.82 -2.70
CA ASP A 673 34.39 20.25 -2.87
C ASP A 673 35.08 19.39 -3.96
N MET A 674 34.77 19.65 -5.25
CA MET A 674 35.65 19.33 -6.40
C MET A 674 35.06 19.88 -7.72
N ASN A 675 35.37 21.14 -8.04
CA ASN A 675 35.67 21.65 -9.39
C ASN A 675 35.92 23.17 -9.32
N GLU A 676 37.13 23.60 -9.68
CA GLU A 676 37.44 25.01 -10.01
C GLU A 676 37.69 25.14 -11.52
N GLU A 677 37.64 26.38 -12.03
CA GLU A 677 37.99 26.82 -13.39
C GLU A 677 37.11 26.26 -14.55
N PHE A 678 36.15 27.06 -15.03
CA PHE A 678 36.43 27.96 -16.18
C PHE A 678 35.39 29.08 -16.39
N GLU A 679 35.91 30.31 -16.48
CA GLU A 679 35.44 31.57 -17.11
C GLU A 679 34.01 32.15 -16.93
N ASP A 680 33.99 33.50 -16.81
CA ASP A 680 32.85 34.39 -16.58
C ASP A 680 31.69 34.33 -17.59
N THR A 681 30.45 34.48 -17.12
CA THR A 681 29.50 35.42 -17.76
C THR A 681 28.38 35.94 -16.85
N MET A 682 28.37 37.26 -16.64
CA MET A 682 27.26 38.15 -16.21
C MET A 682 26.16 37.64 -15.26
N VAL A 683 26.14 38.20 -14.04
CA VAL A 683 25.05 38.06 -13.05
C VAL A 683 23.74 38.70 -13.54
N ILE A 684 22.62 37.98 -13.37
CA ILE A 684 21.25 38.50 -13.44
C ILE A 684 20.50 38.04 -12.19
N ASP A 685 20.06 38.99 -11.35
CA ASP A 685 19.25 38.69 -10.17
C ASP A 685 17.82 38.27 -10.56
N LEU A 686 17.38 37.13 -10.02
CA LEU A 686 15.98 36.65 -10.11
C LEU A 686 15.46 36.35 -8.68
N PRO A 687 14.25 36.82 -8.32
CA PRO A 687 13.74 36.69 -6.95
C PRO A 687 13.27 35.26 -6.63
N PRO A 688 13.19 34.86 -5.34
CA PRO A 688 12.90 33.48 -4.97
C PRO A 688 11.50 33.02 -5.36
N SER A 689 11.40 31.89 -6.05
CA SER A 689 10.13 31.25 -6.40
C SER A 689 9.43 30.66 -5.17
N ARG A 690 8.12 30.89 -5.07
CA ARG A 690 7.24 30.01 -4.30
C ARG A 690 7.17 28.68 -5.04
N ASN A 691 7.61 27.59 -4.41
CA ASN A 691 7.07 26.21 -4.55
C ASN A 691 7.83 25.26 -3.60
N ARG A 692 7.49 25.32 -2.31
CA ARG A 692 8.05 24.44 -1.26
C ARG A 692 6.96 23.89 -0.33
N ARG A 693 5.75 23.65 -0.86
CA ARG A 693 4.56 23.35 -0.02
C ARG A 693 3.58 22.29 -0.53
N GLU A 694 3.73 21.80 -1.76
CA GLU A 694 2.81 20.82 -2.39
C GLU A 694 3.43 19.41 -2.52
N ARG A 695 4.56 19.14 -1.85
CA ARG A 695 5.23 17.82 -1.87
C ARG A 695 4.87 16.97 -0.64
N ALA A 696 3.58 16.93 -0.30
CA ALA A 696 3.08 16.29 0.92
C ALA A 696 1.66 15.70 0.72
N GLU A 697 1.40 15.15 -0.47
CA GLU A 697 0.16 14.45 -0.80
C GLU A 697 0.45 12.95 -0.89
N LEU A 698 0.11 12.22 0.18
CA LEU A 698 0.20 10.77 0.26
C LEU A 698 -1.05 10.24 0.96
N ARG A 699 -1.66 9.20 0.37
CA ARG A 699 -2.71 8.38 0.97
C ARG A 699 -2.08 7.07 1.52
N PRO A 700 -2.75 6.37 2.46
CA PRO A 700 -2.05 5.63 3.51
C PRO A 700 -1.33 4.35 3.08
N ASP A 701 -0.37 3.95 3.90
CA ASP A 701 0.52 2.81 3.69
C ASP A 701 -0.22 1.47 3.54
N PHE A 702 0.26 0.65 2.60
CA PHE A 702 -0.26 -0.71 2.32
C PHE A 702 -0.04 -1.73 3.47
N PHE A 703 0.50 -1.29 4.61
CA PHE A 703 0.82 -2.12 5.79
C PHE A 703 0.37 -1.50 7.12
N ASP A 704 -0.71 -0.70 7.14
CA ASP A 704 -1.30 -0.23 8.41
C ASP A 704 -1.69 -1.42 9.31
N SER A 705 -1.03 -1.49 10.47
CA SER A 705 -1.18 -2.59 11.43
C SER A 705 -2.45 -2.48 12.29
N ALA A 706 -3.26 -1.43 12.13
CA ALA A 706 -4.55 -1.27 12.80
C ALA A 706 -5.60 -2.35 12.43
N ALA A 707 -5.37 -3.14 11.37
CA ALA A 707 -6.21 -4.26 10.95
C ALA A 707 -5.99 -5.56 11.76
N MET A 708 -5.01 -5.60 12.68
CA MET A 708 -4.57 -6.82 13.39
C MET A 708 -4.74 -6.69 14.91
N ILE A 709 -5.93 -6.30 15.37
CA ILE A 709 -6.35 -6.41 16.77
C ILE A 709 -7.42 -7.50 16.87
N GLU A 710 -7.27 -8.38 17.85
CA GLU A 710 -8.04 -9.62 18.01
C GLU A 710 -9.53 -9.39 18.33
N ASP A 711 -10.42 -10.16 17.69
CA ASP A 711 -11.77 -10.46 18.19
C ASP A 711 -12.12 -11.90 17.79
N GLU A 712 -12.54 -12.76 18.74
CA GLU A 712 -12.77 -14.20 18.51
C GLU A 712 -14.12 -14.50 17.80
N SER A 713 -14.35 -13.95 16.60
CA SER A 713 -15.48 -14.39 15.76
C SER A 713 -15.35 -14.04 14.27
N GLY A 714 -15.39 -15.06 13.41
CA GLY A 714 -15.77 -14.95 11.99
C GLY A 714 -14.79 -14.21 11.07
N PHE A 715 -14.00 -14.95 10.29
CA PHE A 715 -13.20 -14.38 9.20
C PHE A 715 -14.09 -13.88 8.04
N THR A 716 -14.47 -12.61 8.05
CA THR A 716 -14.92 -11.89 6.85
C THR A 716 -13.77 -11.04 6.30
N MET A 717 -13.09 -11.52 5.26
CA MET A 717 -12.12 -10.71 4.52
C MET A 717 -12.85 -9.61 3.72
N PRO A 718 -12.36 -8.36 3.71
CA PRO A 718 -12.88 -7.33 2.81
C PRO A 718 -12.39 -7.60 1.37
N MET A 719 -13.19 -8.36 0.62
CA MET A 719 -13.14 -8.37 -0.84
C MET A 719 -13.68 -7.03 -1.37
N PHE A 720 -12.92 -6.34 -2.22
CA PHE A 720 -13.34 -5.15 -2.97
C PHE A 720 -12.79 -5.25 -4.41
#